data_AF-S4XXV3-F1
#
_entry.id   AF-S4XXV3-F1
#
_cell.length_a   1.000
_cell.length_b   1.000
_cell.length_c   1.000
_cell.angle_alpha   90.00
_cell.angle_beta   90.00
_cell.angle_gamma   90.00
#
_symmetry.space_group_name_H-M   'P 1'
#
loop_
_entity.id
_entity.type
_entity.pdbx_description
1 polymer ?
#
loop_
_entity_poly.entity_id
_entity_poly.type
_entity_poly.pdbx_seq_one_letter_code
_entity_poly.pdbx_strand_id
1 'polypeptide(L)'
;MLSGCVAEGSDDDLPGGAGAVASCGLTDEYEVLDTGHITKGDIIVGKIDELTAACVEGRHYPLDGKPRAASGGSGLEGYPAAGPLGVGTVSASLKWPAAVVPYQIDPGLPSPSRVLDAIDHWQSLTPISFVPRTNQSDYVYFTNGNACASSVGRQGGRQDIVLSTGKSPGAIVASSISNSDSVYTWYNDGMVSAGTSSGLDDKLPQYPYTLPPGYQISQIRGIAIAKSNNHVYVWYSDGKVSSGTTADLDKYFPPTPFSLPPGKTALDIVEMDISMNDHVYTWFDDGTATIGNSTDLDAYHAPYAYALPPGYTTSMIAGLGIAGSSDWIYAWYTDGKASSGTSADFDGHSAPYAYDTPGNCGLSAAIHEIGHAVGLQHEQSRCDRDSFVRIFSDNIKPGKEGNFDKICGASWDDIGGYNTTSIMQYRSHSFSKNGSPTILAKTPAGQPVSSASVVDMAIASNDWIYTWWNDGTATAGASNDLERHLSRYEYELPPGYSISDIAGIGIAKSNNHVYVWYKDGKVSSGTSADFDAYLAPYSYTLPSGYTPADIIAVDIASNDHVYVWYANGKASSGTSADLDKYIAPYSFTVATGRTIGQILGIGFAANDWLYAWYTTGQASAGNSANFDAHLALYPFAGRLGMLNPSSGLNTGDVAAIDIMY
;
A
#
# COMPACT_ATOMS: atom_id res chain seq x y z
N MET A 1 17.00 -36.22 38.67
CA MET A 1 18.33 -36.84 38.48
C MET A 1 18.99 -36.14 37.31
N LEU A 2 20.22 -35.66 37.49
CA LEU A 2 21.09 -35.12 36.44
C LEU A 2 21.55 -36.23 35.49
N SER A 3 21.76 -35.87 34.20
CA SER A 3 22.76 -36.37 33.22
C SER A 3 22.15 -36.18 31.81
N GLY A 4 22.71 -35.49 30.82
CA GLY A 4 24.11 -35.20 30.50
C GLY A 4 24.48 -35.91 29.19
N CYS A 5 24.77 -35.15 28.12
CA CYS A 5 25.71 -35.41 27.00
C CYS A 5 25.55 -34.26 25.96
N VAL A 6 26.42 -33.24 25.93
CA VAL A 6 27.79 -33.13 25.37
C VAL A 6 27.77 -32.73 23.89
N ALA A 7 28.36 -31.57 23.62
CA ALA A 7 28.76 -31.07 22.31
C ALA A 7 30.28 -31.24 22.15
N GLU A 8 30.73 -31.75 20.99
CA GLU A 8 32.04 -31.52 20.36
C GLU A 8 31.83 -31.73 18.84
N GLY A 9 31.92 -30.70 17.99
CA GLY A 9 33.07 -30.38 17.11
C GLY A 9 32.91 -31.07 15.74
N SER A 10 33.16 -30.51 14.55
CA SER A 10 33.78 -29.28 14.06
C SER A 10 33.59 -29.24 12.53
N ASP A 11 33.45 -28.03 11.99
CA ASP A 11 33.69 -27.54 10.62
C ASP A 11 32.88 -28.06 9.41
N ASP A 12 32.35 -27.05 8.72
CA ASP A 12 31.96 -26.88 7.31
C ASP A 12 30.57 -27.34 6.82
N ASP A 13 29.87 -26.32 6.29
CA ASP A 13 28.67 -26.30 5.43
C ASP A 13 27.28 -26.58 6.03
N LEU A 14 26.60 -25.52 6.53
CA LEU A 14 25.19 -25.17 6.22
C LEU A 14 24.89 -23.68 6.59
N PRO A 15 24.26 -22.85 5.73
CA PRO A 15 24.03 -21.44 6.03
C PRO A 15 22.75 -21.22 6.86
N GLY A 16 22.88 -20.46 7.95
CA GLY A 16 21.88 -19.51 8.48
C GLY A 16 20.55 -20.01 9.06
N GLY A 17 20.28 -19.66 10.32
CA GLY A 17 18.92 -19.53 10.86
C GLY A 17 18.40 -20.68 11.73
N ALA A 18 18.27 -21.88 11.18
CA ALA A 18 17.50 -22.96 11.83
C ALA A 18 18.12 -23.50 13.15
N GLY A 19 19.44 -23.41 13.32
CA GLY A 19 20.15 -23.92 14.51
C GLY A 19 19.97 -23.08 15.78
N ALA A 20 19.63 -21.80 15.65
CA ALA A 20 19.45 -20.89 16.79
C ALA A 20 18.10 -21.10 17.50
N VAL A 21 17.05 -21.42 16.74
CA VAL A 21 15.65 -21.54 17.21
C VAL A 21 15.48 -22.75 18.14
N ALA A 22 16.12 -23.88 17.84
CA ALA A 22 16.06 -25.09 18.66
C ALA A 22 16.72 -24.93 20.04
N SER A 23 17.68 -24.01 20.19
CA SER A 23 18.41 -23.77 21.44
C SER A 23 17.63 -22.94 22.47
N CYS A 24 16.59 -22.22 22.03
CA CYS A 24 15.75 -21.33 22.87
C CYS A 24 14.39 -21.95 23.25
N GLY A 25 14.12 -23.22 22.90
CA GLY A 25 12.92 -23.95 23.32
C GLY A 25 11.59 -23.46 22.71
N LEU A 26 11.64 -22.73 21.58
CA LEU A 26 10.48 -22.31 20.82
C LEU A 26 10.21 -23.36 19.73
N THR A 27 9.18 -24.20 19.91
CA THR A 27 8.76 -25.16 18.88
C THR A 27 7.26 -25.09 18.61
N ASP A 28 6.92 -25.31 17.34
CA ASP A 28 5.61 -25.50 16.69
C ASP A 28 4.68 -24.30 16.48
N GLU A 29 5.04 -23.08 16.89
CA GLU A 29 4.21 -21.87 16.68
C GLU A 29 4.93 -20.67 16.02
N TYR A 30 6.18 -20.83 15.56
CA TYR A 30 6.99 -19.73 15.03
C TYR A 30 7.74 -20.12 13.75
N GLU A 31 7.77 -19.23 12.75
CA GLU A 31 8.47 -19.41 11.47
C GLU A 31 9.62 -18.41 11.31
N VAL A 32 10.64 -18.76 10.51
CA VAL A 32 11.78 -17.85 10.21
C VAL A 32 11.76 -17.54 8.73
N LEU A 33 11.67 -16.26 8.40
CA LEU A 33 11.67 -15.76 7.03
C LEU A 33 13.10 -15.66 6.49
N ASP A 34 13.28 -15.84 5.17
CA ASP A 34 14.58 -15.71 4.47
C ASP A 34 15.23 -14.32 4.65
N THR A 35 14.47 -13.33 5.12
CA THR A 35 14.92 -11.98 5.48
C THR A 35 15.63 -11.89 6.85
N GLY A 36 15.75 -13.00 7.59
CA GLY A 36 16.37 -13.05 8.92
C GLY A 36 15.42 -12.66 10.07
N HIS A 37 14.12 -12.66 9.84
CA HIS A 37 13.08 -12.30 10.82
C HIS A 37 12.31 -13.52 11.31
N ILE A 38 11.80 -13.47 12.54
CA ILE A 38 10.99 -14.53 13.15
C ILE A 38 9.52 -14.07 13.18
N THR A 39 8.60 -14.95 12.81
CA THR A 39 7.16 -14.70 12.73
C THR A 39 6.35 -15.68 13.58
N LYS A 40 5.12 -15.28 13.94
CA LYS A 40 4.05 -16.15 14.48
C LYS A 40 2.75 -15.79 13.77
N GLY A 41 2.33 -16.60 12.81
CA GLY A 41 1.35 -16.16 11.82
C GLY A 41 1.87 -14.93 11.07
N ASP A 42 1.02 -13.92 10.86
CA ASP A 42 1.36 -12.71 10.07
C ASP A 42 2.14 -11.63 10.84
N ILE A 43 2.62 -11.93 12.05
CA ILE A 43 3.29 -10.96 12.91
C ILE A 43 4.79 -11.22 12.92
N ILE A 44 5.58 -10.24 12.47
CA ILE A 44 7.03 -10.21 12.68
C ILE A 44 7.30 -9.90 14.15
N VAL A 45 7.82 -10.88 14.86
CA VAL A 45 8.07 -10.81 16.31
C VAL A 45 9.47 -10.27 16.64
N GLY A 46 10.38 -10.23 15.65
CA GLY A 46 11.71 -9.63 15.78
C GLY A 46 12.72 -10.19 14.77
N LYS A 47 13.98 -9.73 14.84
CA LYS A 47 15.10 -10.29 14.05
C LYS A 47 15.78 -11.45 14.78
N ILE A 48 16.29 -12.42 14.01
CA ILE A 48 16.92 -13.62 14.56
C ILE A 48 18.12 -13.28 15.46
N ASP A 49 18.94 -12.33 15.05
CA ASP A 49 20.15 -11.90 15.77
C ASP A 49 19.83 -11.25 17.12
N GLU A 50 18.70 -10.54 17.22
CA GLU A 50 18.22 -9.87 18.44
C GLU A 50 17.68 -10.87 19.46
N LEU A 51 17.08 -11.98 19.00
CA LEU A 51 16.58 -13.07 19.84
C LEU A 51 17.72 -13.94 20.38
N THR A 52 18.75 -14.22 19.57
CA THR A 52 19.98 -14.89 20.05
C THR A 52 20.69 -14.09 21.14
N ALA A 53 20.72 -12.76 21.03
CA ALA A 53 21.32 -11.90 22.05
C ALA A 53 20.56 -11.96 23.41
N ALA A 54 19.23 -11.99 23.38
CA ALA A 54 18.39 -12.14 24.58
C ALA A 54 18.51 -13.55 25.22
N CYS A 55 18.75 -14.59 24.41
CA CYS A 55 18.89 -15.97 24.85
C CYS A 55 20.27 -16.23 25.52
N VAL A 56 21.34 -15.61 25.00
CA VAL A 56 22.71 -15.68 25.56
C VAL A 56 22.81 -14.98 26.94
N GLU A 57 21.92 -14.01 27.23
CA GLU A 57 21.87 -13.29 28.52
C GLU A 57 20.93 -13.93 29.57
N GLY A 58 20.29 -15.07 29.29
CA GLY A 58 19.54 -15.85 30.27
C GLY A 58 18.20 -15.28 30.73
N ARG A 59 17.59 -14.35 29.96
CA ARG A 59 16.28 -13.75 30.29
C ARG A 59 15.12 -14.61 29.77
N HIS A 60 14.72 -15.63 30.54
CA HIS A 60 13.54 -16.46 30.25
C HIS A 60 12.21 -15.69 30.46
N TYR A 61 11.28 -15.78 29.49
CA TYR A 61 9.86 -15.50 29.68
C TYR A 61 9.17 -16.73 30.31
N PRO A 62 8.55 -16.63 31.51
CA PRO A 62 7.78 -17.75 32.05
C PRO A 62 6.37 -17.74 31.45
N LEU A 63 6.07 -18.78 30.68
CA LEU A 63 4.72 -19.27 30.40
C LEU A 63 4.19 -19.95 31.65
N ASP A 64 3.58 -19.21 32.57
CA ASP A 64 2.74 -19.78 33.64
C ASP A 64 1.87 -18.65 34.20
N GLY A 65 0.59 -18.62 33.81
CA GLY A 65 -0.39 -17.58 34.09
C GLY A 65 -0.59 -17.22 35.57
N LYS A 66 0.33 -16.44 36.14
CA LYS A 66 0.17 -15.74 37.41
C LYS A 66 0.69 -14.31 37.30
N PRO A 67 0.03 -13.32 37.92
CA PRO A 67 0.42 -11.93 37.83
C PRO A 67 1.72 -11.70 38.62
N ARG A 68 2.69 -11.00 38.03
CA ARG A 68 3.86 -10.48 38.77
C ARG A 68 3.61 -9.04 39.19
N ALA A 69 3.79 -8.80 40.49
CA ALA A 69 3.61 -7.52 41.16
C ALA A 69 4.63 -6.46 40.69
N ALA A 70 4.21 -5.20 40.81
CA ALA A 70 5.01 -4.01 40.56
C ALA A 70 6.29 -3.98 41.42
N SER A 71 7.44 -3.74 40.78
CA SER A 71 8.62 -3.19 41.45
C SER A 71 9.26 -2.15 40.54
N GLY A 72 9.35 -0.92 41.04
CA GLY A 72 9.87 0.24 40.31
C GLY A 72 11.35 0.12 39.97
N GLY A 73 11.75 0.84 38.92
CA GLY A 73 13.13 1.00 38.49
C GLY A 73 13.18 1.65 37.11
N SER A 74 13.79 2.83 37.06
CA SER A 74 14.05 3.70 35.90
C SER A 74 14.73 3.00 34.72
N GLY A 75 14.28 3.29 33.49
CA GLY A 75 15.03 3.02 32.26
C GLY A 75 14.12 2.79 31.05
N LEU A 76 13.67 3.87 30.41
CA LEU A 76 13.05 3.84 29.08
C LEU A 76 14.15 4.12 28.05
N GLU A 77 14.50 3.14 27.21
CA GLU A 77 15.14 3.37 25.91
C GLU A 77 15.10 2.09 25.06
N GLY A 78 14.50 2.18 23.85
CA GLY A 78 14.67 1.21 22.76
C GLY A 78 13.42 0.42 22.34
N TYR A 79 12.85 0.78 21.18
CA TYR A 79 11.78 0.16 20.35
C TYR A 79 10.30 0.35 20.79
N PRO A 80 9.42 0.95 19.95
CA PRO A 80 7.99 0.96 20.22
C PRO A 80 7.32 -0.28 19.61
N ALA A 81 6.63 -1.04 20.47
CA ALA A 81 5.60 -1.98 20.07
C ALA A 81 4.45 -1.23 19.34
N ALA A 82 3.79 -1.90 18.39
CA ALA A 82 2.58 -1.43 17.71
C ALA A 82 1.35 -1.40 18.66
N GLY A 83 1.45 -0.61 19.74
CA GLY A 83 0.34 -0.28 20.63
C GLY A 83 -0.41 0.97 20.16
N PRO A 84 -1.57 1.27 20.78
CA PRO A 84 -2.30 2.50 20.52
C PRO A 84 -1.51 3.70 21.02
N LEU A 85 -0.94 4.46 20.09
CA LEU A 85 -0.20 5.71 20.34
C LEU A 85 -1.08 6.90 19.92
N GLY A 86 -0.98 8.01 20.65
CA GLY A 86 -1.89 9.15 20.54
C GLY A 86 -1.39 10.34 21.36
N VAL A 87 -2.10 11.47 21.30
CA VAL A 87 -1.96 12.49 22.35
C VAL A 87 -2.85 12.07 23.52
N GLY A 88 -2.24 11.71 24.64
CA GLY A 88 -2.93 11.29 25.85
C GLY A 88 -3.29 12.46 26.74
N THR A 89 -4.45 12.41 27.40
CA THR A 89 -4.77 13.38 28.45
C THR A 89 -3.90 13.18 29.69
N VAL A 90 -3.32 14.27 30.21
CA VAL A 90 -2.61 14.25 31.51
C VAL A 90 -3.54 14.60 32.67
N SER A 91 -4.75 15.09 32.37
CA SER A 91 -5.70 15.51 33.39
C SER A 91 -6.21 14.31 34.18
N ALA A 92 -5.93 14.28 35.48
CA ALA A 92 -6.42 13.24 36.38
C ALA A 92 -7.96 13.15 36.38
N SER A 93 -8.67 14.25 36.06
CA SER A 93 -10.13 14.22 35.97
C SER A 93 -10.64 13.42 34.76
N LEU A 94 -9.89 13.41 33.65
CA LEU A 94 -10.23 12.72 32.39
C LEU A 94 -9.72 11.28 32.34
N LYS A 95 -8.88 10.86 33.30
CA LYS A 95 -8.45 9.46 33.42
C LYS A 95 -9.51 8.61 34.11
N TRP A 96 -9.64 7.36 33.68
CA TRP A 96 -10.47 6.37 34.35
C TRP A 96 -9.80 5.88 35.64
N PRO A 97 -10.49 5.93 36.80
CA PRO A 97 -9.93 5.46 38.06
C PRO A 97 -9.47 3.99 37.97
N ALA A 98 -8.24 3.74 38.44
CA ALA A 98 -7.62 2.41 38.40
C ALA A 98 -7.52 1.76 37.01
N ALA A 99 -7.59 2.57 35.93
CA ALA A 99 -7.65 2.08 34.54
C ALA A 99 -8.85 1.14 34.28
N VAL A 100 -9.93 1.25 35.07
CA VAL A 100 -11.15 0.46 34.91
C VAL A 100 -12.23 1.31 34.23
N VAL A 101 -12.74 0.83 33.10
CA VAL A 101 -13.81 1.45 32.32
C VAL A 101 -15.08 0.61 32.42
N PRO A 102 -16.07 1.00 33.24
CA PRO A 102 -17.36 0.35 33.24
C PRO A 102 -18.07 0.60 31.92
N TYR A 103 -18.66 -0.44 31.32
CA TYR A 103 -19.36 -0.31 30.04
C TYR A 103 -20.76 -0.95 30.06
N GLN A 104 -21.61 -0.45 29.18
CA GLN A 104 -22.89 -1.05 28.85
C GLN A 104 -23.10 -0.97 27.34
N ILE A 105 -23.71 -2.00 26.76
CA ILE A 105 -24.04 -2.05 25.33
C ILE A 105 -25.55 -1.90 25.19
N ASP A 106 -25.98 -1.00 24.31
CA ASP A 106 -27.40 -0.88 23.95
C ASP A 106 -27.88 -2.21 23.34
N PRO A 107 -28.95 -2.85 23.86
CA PRO A 107 -29.51 -4.07 23.27
C PRO A 107 -29.93 -3.91 21.80
N GLY A 108 -30.22 -2.68 21.36
CA GLY A 108 -30.55 -2.35 19.97
C GLY A 108 -29.34 -1.98 19.11
N LEU A 109 -28.11 -2.06 19.63
CA LEU A 109 -26.90 -1.81 18.84
C LEU A 109 -26.70 -2.94 17.82
N PRO A 110 -26.63 -2.63 16.51
CA PRO A 110 -26.28 -3.64 15.51
C PRO A 110 -24.84 -4.11 15.66
N SER A 111 -24.59 -5.39 15.35
CA SER A 111 -23.28 -6.05 15.46
C SER A 111 -22.57 -5.83 16.80
N PRO A 112 -23.19 -6.16 17.94
CA PRO A 112 -22.62 -5.87 19.27
C PRO A 112 -21.33 -6.68 19.56
N SER A 113 -21.03 -7.75 18.81
CA SER A 113 -19.77 -8.49 18.92
C SER A 113 -18.54 -7.62 18.68
N ARG A 114 -18.60 -6.66 17.73
CA ARG A 114 -17.49 -5.74 17.43
C ARG A 114 -17.04 -4.93 18.64
N VAL A 115 -17.96 -4.67 19.57
CA VAL A 115 -17.65 -3.95 20.81
C VAL A 115 -16.82 -4.83 21.74
N LEU A 116 -17.17 -6.11 21.85
CA LEU A 116 -16.43 -7.06 22.69
C LEU A 116 -15.03 -7.32 22.12
N ASP A 117 -14.93 -7.51 20.81
CA ASP A 117 -13.64 -7.68 20.13
C ASP A 117 -12.74 -6.43 20.28
N ALA A 118 -13.33 -5.23 20.19
CA ALA A 118 -12.60 -3.99 20.42
C ALA A 118 -12.14 -3.83 21.88
N ILE A 119 -12.97 -4.25 22.84
CA ILE A 119 -12.60 -4.29 24.26
C ILE A 119 -11.42 -5.25 24.47
N ASP A 120 -11.48 -6.45 23.91
CA ASP A 120 -10.42 -7.46 24.05
C ASP A 120 -9.10 -6.99 23.44
N HIS A 121 -9.14 -6.25 22.32
CA HIS A 121 -7.97 -5.59 21.76
C HIS A 121 -7.28 -4.66 22.77
N TRP A 122 -8.02 -3.78 23.44
CA TRP A 122 -7.45 -2.85 24.42
C TRP A 122 -6.93 -3.54 25.68
N GLN A 123 -7.64 -4.55 26.18
CA GLN A 123 -7.25 -5.28 27.40
C GLN A 123 -6.02 -6.20 27.18
N SER A 124 -5.82 -6.70 25.96
CA SER A 124 -4.67 -7.57 25.65
C SER A 124 -3.36 -6.80 25.48
N LEU A 125 -3.44 -5.53 25.07
CA LEU A 125 -2.26 -4.70 24.77
C LEU A 125 -1.97 -3.66 25.85
N THR A 126 -2.89 -3.42 26.78
CA THR A 126 -2.76 -2.37 27.80
C THR A 126 -3.23 -2.82 29.18
N PRO A 127 -2.84 -2.13 30.26
CA PRO A 127 -3.38 -2.38 31.60
C PRO A 127 -4.84 -1.94 31.80
N ILE A 128 -5.51 -1.41 30.77
CA ILE A 128 -6.89 -0.96 30.86
C ILE A 128 -7.80 -2.18 30.96
N SER A 129 -8.79 -2.12 31.86
CA SER A 129 -9.78 -3.18 32.04
C SER A 129 -11.18 -2.63 31.81
N PHE A 130 -11.95 -3.31 30.97
CA PHE A 130 -13.36 -3.02 30.76
C PHE A 130 -14.19 -3.99 31.59
N VAL A 131 -15.14 -3.46 32.36
CA VAL A 131 -16.00 -4.28 33.21
C VAL A 131 -17.48 -4.02 32.87
N PRO A 132 -18.32 -5.06 32.77
CA PRO A 132 -19.75 -4.86 32.64
C PRO A 132 -20.27 -3.99 33.79
N ARG A 133 -20.97 -2.91 33.44
CA ARG A 133 -21.52 -1.97 34.40
C ARG A 133 -22.56 -2.67 35.29
N THR A 134 -22.51 -2.37 36.59
CA THR A 134 -23.53 -2.73 37.57
C THR A 134 -24.14 -1.48 38.19
N ASN A 135 -23.39 -0.77 39.03
CA ASN A 135 -23.86 0.39 39.80
C ASN A 135 -22.93 1.60 39.77
N GLN A 136 -21.85 1.56 38.98
CA GLN A 136 -20.88 2.65 38.87
C GLN A 136 -21.60 3.94 38.43
N SER A 137 -21.16 5.13 38.81
CA SER A 137 -21.78 6.37 38.31
C SER A 137 -21.31 6.72 36.90
N ASP A 138 -20.02 6.46 36.64
CA ASP A 138 -19.33 6.83 35.41
C ASP A 138 -19.13 5.60 34.54
N TYR A 139 -19.48 5.70 33.26
CA TYR A 139 -19.43 4.57 32.33
C TYR A 139 -19.56 5.01 30.89
N VAL A 140 -19.05 4.16 30.00
CA VAL A 140 -19.30 4.26 28.56
C VAL A 140 -20.56 3.47 28.18
N TYR A 141 -21.39 4.03 27.31
CA TYR A 141 -22.57 3.38 26.76
C TYR A 141 -22.44 3.29 25.23
N PHE A 142 -22.31 2.07 24.71
CA PHE A 142 -22.21 1.85 23.27
C PHE A 142 -23.60 1.91 22.63
N THR A 143 -23.81 2.84 21.70
CA THR A 143 -25.12 3.13 21.09
C THR A 143 -25.03 3.33 19.58
N ASN A 144 -26.15 3.14 18.88
CA ASN A 144 -26.24 3.44 17.45
C ASN A 144 -26.48 4.95 17.21
N GLY A 145 -26.05 5.45 16.05
CA GLY A 145 -26.26 6.83 15.60
C GLY A 145 -25.92 7.03 14.12
N ASN A 146 -25.69 8.28 13.71
CA ASN A 146 -25.47 8.65 12.30
C ASN A 146 -24.00 8.88 11.92
N ALA A 147 -23.07 8.78 12.89
CA ALA A 147 -21.62 8.84 12.70
C ALA A 147 -20.90 8.04 13.78
N CYS A 148 -19.63 7.68 13.56
CA CYS A 148 -18.75 7.19 14.64
C CYS A 148 -18.32 8.38 15.49
N ALA A 149 -18.51 8.31 16.81
CA ALA A 149 -18.10 9.38 17.70
C ALA A 149 -17.95 8.93 19.16
N SER A 150 -17.00 9.51 19.86
CA SER A 150 -16.73 9.29 21.27
C SER A 150 -16.14 10.55 21.91
N SER A 151 -16.35 10.69 23.22
CA SER A 151 -15.73 11.76 24.01
C SER A 151 -14.32 11.36 24.45
N VAL A 152 -13.41 12.33 24.54
CA VAL A 152 -12.02 12.06 24.91
C VAL A 152 -11.85 11.96 26.42
N GLY A 153 -11.58 10.75 26.92
CA GLY A 153 -11.43 10.45 28.33
C GLY A 153 -12.75 10.38 29.11
N ARG A 154 -12.63 10.16 30.42
CA ARG A 154 -13.76 10.10 31.36
C ARG A 154 -14.41 11.47 31.53
N GLN A 155 -15.67 11.60 31.12
CA GLN A 155 -16.46 12.83 31.26
C GLN A 155 -17.24 12.93 32.58
N GLY A 156 -17.42 11.79 33.26
CA GLY A 156 -18.32 11.65 34.41
C GLY A 156 -19.76 11.33 33.99
N GLY A 157 -20.46 10.52 34.78
CA GLY A 157 -21.79 10.03 34.39
C GLY A 157 -21.78 9.09 33.18
N ARG A 158 -22.91 9.01 32.47
CA ARG A 158 -23.02 8.28 31.20
C ARG A 158 -22.35 9.10 30.09
N GLN A 159 -21.41 8.49 29.37
CA GLN A 159 -20.89 9.02 28.10
C GLN A 159 -21.13 8.02 26.97
N ASP A 160 -21.62 8.50 25.84
CA ASP A 160 -21.97 7.64 24.71
C ASP A 160 -20.77 7.42 23.80
N ILE A 161 -20.55 6.15 23.41
CA ILE A 161 -19.73 5.77 22.26
C ILE A 161 -20.70 5.43 21.14
N VAL A 162 -20.80 6.33 20.16
CA VAL A 162 -21.71 6.21 19.03
C VAL A 162 -21.03 5.39 17.94
N LEU A 163 -21.57 4.22 17.66
CA LEU A 163 -21.15 3.37 16.56
C LEU A 163 -22.27 3.33 15.54
N SER A 164 -22.18 4.25 14.58
CA SER A 164 -23.09 4.28 13.44
C SER A 164 -22.99 3.02 12.60
N THR A 165 -24.14 2.57 12.13
CA THR A 165 -24.24 1.76 10.93
C THR A 165 -24.33 2.65 9.69
N GLY A 166 -23.50 3.71 9.62
CA GLY A 166 -23.63 4.85 8.71
C GLY A 166 -23.98 4.39 7.30
N LYS A 167 -24.88 5.15 6.65
CA LYS A 167 -25.56 4.84 5.37
C LYS A 167 -25.03 3.53 4.80
N SER A 168 -25.68 2.41 5.15
CA SER A 168 -25.29 1.10 4.62
C SER A 168 -24.95 1.31 3.15
N PRO A 169 -23.77 0.86 2.68
CA PRO A 169 -23.60 0.68 1.26
C PRO A 169 -24.88 0.03 0.75
N GLY A 170 -25.31 0.40 -0.46
CA GLY A 170 -26.28 -0.46 -1.13
C GLY A 170 -25.85 -1.92 -0.97
N ALA A 171 -26.78 -2.89 -0.89
CA ALA A 171 -26.38 -4.29 -0.78
C ALA A 171 -25.34 -4.60 -1.88
N ILE A 172 -24.29 -5.37 -1.53
CA ILE A 172 -23.27 -5.74 -2.52
C ILE A 172 -23.99 -6.41 -3.68
N VAL A 173 -23.72 -5.90 -4.88
CA VAL A 173 -24.24 -6.43 -6.14
C VAL A 173 -23.26 -7.44 -6.71
N ALA A 174 -21.97 -7.10 -6.64
CA ALA A 174 -20.86 -7.96 -7.04
C ALA A 174 -19.56 -7.44 -6.42
N SER A 175 -18.57 -8.31 -6.34
CA SER A 175 -17.17 -7.93 -6.09
C SER A 175 -16.27 -8.57 -7.13
N SER A 176 -15.07 -8.03 -7.32
CA SER A 176 -14.04 -8.66 -8.15
C SER A 176 -12.67 -8.15 -7.72
N ILE A 177 -11.66 -8.99 -7.84
CA ILE A 177 -10.28 -8.63 -7.49
C ILE A 177 -9.53 -8.26 -8.77
N SER A 178 -8.84 -7.12 -8.79
CA SER A 178 -8.00 -6.71 -9.92
C SER A 178 -6.71 -7.52 -9.99
N ASN A 179 -5.94 -7.38 -11.08
CA ASN A 179 -4.62 -8.01 -11.19
C ASN A 179 -3.63 -7.57 -10.09
N SER A 180 -3.81 -6.37 -9.53
CA SER A 180 -3.04 -5.81 -8.41
C SER A 180 -3.60 -6.19 -7.03
N ASP A 181 -4.41 -7.23 -6.94
CA ASP A 181 -5.12 -7.67 -5.74
C ASP A 181 -5.90 -6.56 -5.00
N SER A 182 -6.50 -5.63 -5.75
CA SER A 182 -7.45 -4.66 -5.18
C SER A 182 -8.87 -5.22 -5.29
N VAL A 183 -9.58 -5.27 -4.18
CA VAL A 183 -10.99 -5.69 -4.16
C VAL A 183 -11.85 -4.52 -4.61
N TYR A 184 -12.53 -4.63 -5.74
CA TYR A 184 -13.57 -3.69 -6.16
C TYR A 184 -14.93 -4.24 -5.77
N THR A 185 -15.77 -3.40 -5.16
CA THR A 185 -17.10 -3.81 -4.69
C THR A 185 -18.16 -2.84 -5.21
N TRP A 186 -19.13 -3.35 -5.97
CA TRP A 186 -20.26 -2.58 -6.50
C TRP A 186 -21.49 -2.76 -5.62
N TYR A 187 -22.23 -1.67 -5.42
CA TYR A 187 -23.34 -1.57 -4.49
C TYR A 187 -24.65 -1.21 -5.18
N ASN A 188 -25.77 -1.66 -4.63
CA ASN A 188 -27.07 -1.49 -5.29
C ASN A 188 -27.62 -0.05 -5.32
N ASP A 189 -26.92 0.89 -4.69
CA ASP A 189 -27.20 2.33 -4.71
C ASP A 189 -26.41 3.08 -5.80
N GLY A 190 -25.72 2.35 -6.68
CA GLY A 190 -24.98 2.92 -7.82
C GLY A 190 -23.57 3.39 -7.46
N MET A 191 -23.02 2.93 -6.33
CA MET A 191 -21.66 3.24 -5.87
C MET A 191 -20.74 2.03 -6.02
N VAL A 192 -19.44 2.29 -6.17
CA VAL A 192 -18.37 1.30 -6.16
C VAL A 192 -17.24 1.80 -5.26
N SER A 193 -16.57 0.91 -4.52
CA SER A 193 -15.35 1.22 -3.75
C SER A 193 -14.20 0.30 -4.16
N ALA A 194 -12.98 0.61 -3.69
CA ALA A 194 -11.84 -0.30 -3.81
C ALA A 194 -11.13 -0.49 -2.47
N GLY A 195 -10.65 -1.69 -2.19
CA GLY A 195 -10.10 -2.03 -0.89
C GLY A 195 -9.25 -3.29 -0.88
N THR A 196 -9.22 -3.92 0.28
CA THR A 196 -8.58 -5.21 0.57
C THR A 196 -9.63 -6.26 0.91
N SER A 197 -9.23 -7.52 1.07
CA SER A 197 -10.16 -8.60 1.44
C SER A 197 -10.81 -8.42 2.81
N SER A 198 -10.17 -7.65 3.70
CA SER A 198 -10.67 -7.33 5.05
C SER A 198 -11.28 -5.93 5.18
N GLY A 199 -11.11 -5.04 4.19
CA GLY A 199 -11.64 -3.67 4.23
C GLY A 199 -11.94 -3.13 2.83
N LEU A 200 -13.22 -3.10 2.47
CA LEU A 200 -13.67 -2.93 1.07
C LEU A 200 -13.57 -1.50 0.50
N ASP A 201 -13.22 -0.49 1.30
CA ASP A 201 -12.93 0.88 0.88
C ASP A 201 -11.55 1.41 1.32
N ASP A 202 -10.64 0.51 1.73
CA ASP A 202 -9.34 0.92 2.24
C ASP A 202 -8.42 1.55 1.20
N LYS A 203 -8.64 1.29 -0.09
CA LYS A 203 -7.83 1.83 -1.19
C LYS A 203 -8.49 3.05 -1.84
N LEU A 204 -9.80 2.99 -2.12
CA LEU A 204 -10.58 4.09 -2.69
C LEU A 204 -11.95 4.19 -2.00
N PRO A 205 -12.36 5.41 -1.58
CA PRO A 205 -13.70 5.63 -1.05
C PRO A 205 -14.76 5.43 -2.16
N GLN A 206 -16.03 5.29 -1.76
CA GLN A 206 -17.13 5.12 -2.70
C GLN A 206 -17.20 6.23 -3.77
N TYR A 207 -17.33 5.83 -5.04
CA TYR A 207 -17.57 6.68 -6.20
C TYR A 207 -18.66 6.09 -7.11
N PRO A 208 -19.36 6.89 -7.92
CA PRO A 208 -20.51 6.40 -8.69
C PRO A 208 -20.11 5.56 -9.90
N TYR A 209 -20.98 4.63 -10.32
CA TYR A 209 -20.86 3.90 -11.58
C TYR A 209 -22.13 4.01 -12.45
N THR A 210 -21.96 3.85 -13.77
CA THR A 210 -23.05 3.90 -14.77
C THR A 210 -23.25 2.56 -15.45
N LEU A 211 -24.51 2.25 -15.77
CA LEU A 211 -24.89 1.10 -16.59
C LEU A 211 -25.15 1.53 -18.04
N PRO A 212 -25.06 0.58 -19.00
CA PRO A 212 -25.53 0.79 -20.36
C PRO A 212 -26.97 1.35 -20.41
N PRO A 213 -27.29 2.22 -21.39
CA PRO A 213 -28.61 2.83 -21.51
C PRO A 213 -29.75 1.80 -21.49
N GLY A 214 -30.70 1.98 -20.58
CA GLY A 214 -31.88 1.12 -20.44
C GLY A 214 -31.70 -0.08 -19.52
N TYR A 215 -30.51 -0.32 -18.98
CA TYR A 215 -30.26 -1.35 -17.97
C TYR A 215 -30.44 -0.81 -16.55
N GLN A 216 -30.86 -1.69 -15.65
CA GLN A 216 -31.05 -1.40 -14.22
C GLN A 216 -30.11 -2.29 -13.39
N ILE A 217 -29.68 -1.80 -12.23
CA ILE A 217 -28.81 -2.54 -11.30
C ILE A 217 -29.38 -3.93 -10.95
N SER A 218 -30.70 -4.03 -10.78
CA SER A 218 -31.39 -5.29 -10.47
C SER A 218 -31.29 -6.37 -11.57
N GLN A 219 -30.80 -6.01 -12.75
CA GLN A 219 -30.55 -6.94 -13.85
C GLN A 219 -29.14 -7.53 -13.83
N ILE A 220 -28.21 -6.99 -13.03
CA ILE A 220 -26.84 -7.51 -12.92
C ILE A 220 -26.88 -8.90 -12.28
N ARG A 221 -26.08 -9.82 -12.82
CA ARG A 221 -25.89 -11.21 -12.36
C ARG A 221 -24.45 -11.53 -12.00
N GLY A 222 -23.49 -10.74 -12.46
CA GLY A 222 -22.10 -10.82 -12.07
C GLY A 222 -21.32 -9.64 -12.65
N ILE A 223 -20.26 -9.24 -11.96
CA ILE A 223 -19.30 -8.25 -12.43
C ILE A 223 -17.90 -8.81 -12.19
N ALA A 224 -17.05 -8.80 -13.20
CA ALA A 224 -15.68 -9.32 -13.09
C ALA A 224 -14.68 -8.40 -13.77
N ILE A 225 -13.50 -8.26 -13.21
CA ILE A 225 -12.37 -7.56 -13.81
C ILE A 225 -11.49 -8.61 -14.49
N ALA A 226 -11.26 -8.47 -15.79
CA ALA A 226 -10.29 -9.29 -16.51
C ALA A 226 -8.87 -8.87 -16.15
N LYS A 227 -8.04 -9.85 -15.78
CA LYS A 227 -6.71 -9.60 -15.21
C LYS A 227 -5.71 -9.20 -16.29
N SER A 228 -5.93 -9.62 -17.54
CA SER A 228 -5.05 -9.34 -18.68
C SER A 228 -5.10 -7.89 -19.19
N ASN A 229 -6.22 -7.19 -18.98
CA ASN A 229 -6.46 -5.89 -19.60
C ASN A 229 -7.24 -4.90 -18.71
N ASN A 230 -7.60 -5.30 -17.49
CA ASN A 230 -8.39 -4.50 -16.53
C ASN A 230 -9.76 -4.05 -17.05
N HIS A 231 -10.30 -4.73 -18.06
CA HIS A 231 -11.68 -4.51 -18.50
C HIS A 231 -12.65 -5.11 -17.49
N VAL A 232 -13.70 -4.37 -17.17
CA VAL A 232 -14.82 -4.84 -16.36
C VAL A 232 -15.83 -5.48 -17.29
N TYR A 233 -16.25 -6.70 -16.99
CA TYR A 233 -17.32 -7.42 -17.69
C TYR A 233 -18.53 -7.52 -16.78
N VAL A 234 -19.72 -7.31 -17.34
CA VAL A 234 -20.97 -7.32 -16.57
C VAL A 234 -22.00 -8.18 -17.27
N TRP A 235 -22.48 -9.23 -16.59
CA TRP A 235 -23.49 -10.14 -17.11
C TRP A 235 -24.87 -9.77 -16.57
N TYR A 236 -25.87 -9.81 -17.45
CA TYR A 236 -27.23 -9.39 -17.17
C TYR A 236 -28.23 -10.53 -17.25
N SER A 237 -29.35 -10.37 -16.55
CA SER A 237 -30.45 -11.34 -16.51
C SER A 237 -31.14 -11.59 -17.86
N ASP A 238 -30.94 -10.73 -18.85
CA ASP A 238 -31.45 -10.92 -20.22
C ASP A 238 -30.50 -11.75 -21.11
N GLY A 239 -29.45 -12.33 -20.54
CA GLY A 239 -28.50 -13.18 -21.26
C GLY A 239 -27.49 -12.41 -22.10
N LYS A 240 -27.17 -11.17 -21.68
CA LYS A 240 -26.14 -10.34 -22.34
C LYS A 240 -25.01 -9.94 -21.40
N VAL A 241 -23.85 -9.66 -21.99
CA VAL A 241 -22.64 -9.17 -21.34
C VAL A 241 -22.19 -7.87 -21.98
N SER A 242 -21.84 -6.86 -21.18
CA SER A 242 -21.13 -5.65 -21.61
C SER A 242 -19.72 -5.62 -21.08
N SER A 243 -18.91 -4.67 -21.56
CA SER A 243 -17.63 -4.38 -20.94
C SER A 243 -17.29 -2.90 -20.91
N GLY A 244 -16.62 -2.49 -19.84
CA GLY A 244 -16.23 -1.12 -19.59
C GLY A 244 -15.18 -1.00 -18.50
N THR A 245 -15.22 0.10 -17.75
CA THR A 245 -14.35 0.35 -16.59
C THR A 245 -15.13 0.16 -15.29
N THR A 246 -14.48 0.30 -14.14
CA THR A 246 -15.14 0.20 -12.83
C THR A 246 -16.22 1.25 -12.59
N ALA A 247 -16.15 2.39 -13.30
CA ALA A 247 -17.12 3.49 -13.23
C ALA A 247 -18.12 3.52 -14.42
N ASP A 248 -17.77 2.94 -15.57
CA ASP A 248 -18.58 3.04 -16.79
C ASP A 248 -18.67 1.66 -17.46
N LEU A 249 -19.75 0.93 -17.18
CA LEU A 249 -19.84 -0.53 -17.37
C LEU A 249 -20.05 -1.01 -18.83
N ASP A 250 -20.18 -0.09 -19.79
CA ASP A 250 -20.28 -0.40 -21.22
C ASP A 250 -19.31 0.42 -22.10
N LYS A 251 -18.32 1.06 -21.49
CA LYS A 251 -17.33 1.93 -22.16
C LYS A 251 -16.61 1.27 -23.35
N TYR A 252 -16.31 -0.02 -23.27
CA TYR A 252 -15.56 -0.74 -24.30
C TYR A 252 -16.48 -1.40 -25.32
N PHE A 253 -17.53 -2.08 -24.87
CA PHE A 253 -18.56 -2.59 -25.76
C PHE A 253 -19.94 -2.70 -25.09
N PRO A 254 -21.02 -2.43 -25.85
CA PRO A 254 -22.39 -2.52 -25.35
C PRO A 254 -22.83 -3.97 -25.12
N PRO A 255 -23.96 -4.21 -24.44
CA PRO A 255 -24.47 -5.56 -24.16
C PRO A 255 -24.63 -6.45 -25.40
N THR A 256 -23.95 -7.61 -25.39
CA THR A 256 -24.00 -8.65 -26.44
C THR A 256 -24.36 -10.02 -25.84
N PRO A 257 -24.98 -10.96 -26.59
CA PRO A 257 -25.41 -12.24 -26.03
C PRO A 257 -24.28 -13.13 -25.49
N PHE A 258 -24.54 -13.90 -24.43
CA PHE A 258 -23.69 -14.99 -23.95
C PHE A 258 -24.46 -16.32 -23.84
N SER A 259 -23.75 -17.46 -23.89
CA SER A 259 -24.28 -18.80 -23.65
C SER A 259 -23.97 -19.34 -22.25
N LEU A 260 -24.86 -20.20 -21.78
CA LEU A 260 -24.79 -20.89 -20.51
C LEU A 260 -24.80 -22.40 -20.74
N PRO A 261 -24.24 -23.20 -19.81
CA PRO A 261 -24.34 -24.65 -19.87
C PRO A 261 -25.80 -25.14 -19.94
N PRO A 262 -26.05 -26.31 -20.56
CA PRO A 262 -27.40 -26.84 -20.74
C PRO A 262 -28.19 -26.92 -19.43
N GLY A 263 -29.39 -26.36 -19.42
CA GLY A 263 -30.28 -26.37 -18.26
C GLY A 263 -30.08 -25.22 -17.27
N LYS A 264 -29.09 -24.34 -17.50
CA LYS A 264 -28.87 -23.12 -16.71
C LYS A 264 -29.51 -21.89 -17.35
N THR A 265 -29.90 -20.94 -16.51
CA THR A 265 -30.37 -19.61 -16.89
C THR A 265 -29.54 -18.53 -16.20
N ALA A 266 -29.56 -17.31 -16.73
CA ALA A 266 -28.84 -16.20 -16.11
C ALA A 266 -29.36 -15.87 -14.70
N LEU A 267 -30.57 -16.32 -14.34
CA LEU A 267 -31.13 -16.14 -12.99
C LEU A 267 -30.54 -17.13 -11.97
N ASP A 268 -29.94 -18.22 -12.43
CA ASP A 268 -29.35 -19.26 -11.57
C ASP A 268 -27.94 -18.85 -11.10
N ILE A 269 -27.36 -17.81 -11.71
CA ILE A 269 -26.03 -17.30 -11.37
C ILE A 269 -26.10 -16.62 -10.00
N VAL A 270 -25.21 -17.05 -9.11
CA VAL A 270 -24.99 -16.42 -7.81
C VAL A 270 -23.96 -15.32 -7.94
N GLU A 271 -22.80 -15.62 -8.53
CA GLU A 271 -21.69 -14.69 -8.70
C GLU A 271 -20.70 -15.23 -9.75
N MET A 272 -19.82 -14.35 -10.25
CA MET A 272 -18.83 -14.65 -11.29
C MET A 272 -17.53 -13.89 -11.03
N ASP A 273 -16.39 -14.46 -11.42
CA ASP A 273 -15.16 -13.68 -11.57
C ASP A 273 -14.24 -14.27 -12.64
N ILE A 274 -13.26 -13.48 -13.09
CA ILE A 274 -12.28 -13.87 -14.11
C ILE A 274 -10.96 -14.20 -13.43
N SER A 275 -10.29 -15.27 -13.80
CA SER A 275 -8.94 -15.60 -13.27
C SER A 275 -7.82 -14.99 -14.12
N MET A 276 -6.55 -15.18 -13.73
CA MET A 276 -5.39 -14.64 -14.46
C MET A 276 -5.30 -15.02 -15.94
N ASN A 277 -5.83 -16.17 -16.32
CA ASN A 277 -5.81 -16.67 -17.71
C ASN A 277 -7.06 -16.27 -18.52
N ASP A 278 -7.81 -15.26 -18.04
CA ASP A 278 -9.08 -14.78 -18.60
C ASP A 278 -10.21 -15.83 -18.65
N HIS A 279 -10.08 -16.94 -17.91
CA HIS A 279 -11.20 -17.85 -17.72
C HIS A 279 -12.23 -17.25 -16.76
N VAL A 280 -13.49 -17.27 -17.18
CA VAL A 280 -14.65 -16.87 -16.40
C VAL A 280 -15.11 -18.05 -15.56
N TYR A 281 -15.04 -17.91 -14.24
CA TYR A 281 -15.64 -18.82 -13.30
C TYR A 281 -17.03 -18.32 -12.95
N THR A 282 -18.03 -19.21 -13.03
CA THR A 282 -19.43 -18.88 -12.76
C THR A 282 -19.97 -19.86 -11.72
N TRP A 283 -20.51 -19.36 -10.61
CA TRP A 283 -21.12 -20.17 -9.56
C TRP A 283 -22.64 -20.05 -9.60
N PHE A 284 -23.33 -21.18 -9.47
CA PHE A 284 -24.78 -21.28 -9.53
C PHE A 284 -25.40 -21.61 -8.18
N ASP A 285 -26.69 -21.30 -8.02
CA ASP A 285 -27.46 -21.46 -6.78
C ASP A 285 -27.71 -22.92 -6.37
N ASP A 286 -27.60 -23.85 -7.32
CA ASP A 286 -27.72 -25.31 -7.11
C ASP A 286 -26.43 -25.98 -6.61
N GLY A 287 -25.39 -25.21 -6.27
CA GLY A 287 -24.13 -25.72 -5.75
C GLY A 287 -23.15 -26.22 -6.83
N THR A 288 -23.37 -25.83 -8.10
CA THR A 288 -22.43 -26.12 -9.19
C THR A 288 -21.72 -24.86 -9.71
N ALA A 289 -20.51 -25.03 -10.24
CA ALA A 289 -19.71 -23.99 -10.89
C ALA A 289 -19.26 -24.45 -12.27
N THR A 290 -18.93 -23.53 -13.17
CA THR A 290 -18.45 -23.81 -14.53
C THR A 290 -17.31 -22.87 -14.91
N ILE A 291 -16.53 -23.23 -15.93
CA ILE A 291 -15.42 -22.42 -16.43
C ILE A 291 -15.59 -22.19 -17.93
N GLY A 292 -15.56 -20.94 -18.34
CA GLY A 292 -15.74 -20.54 -19.73
C GLY A 292 -15.03 -19.25 -20.07
N ASN A 293 -15.51 -18.56 -21.10
CA ASN A 293 -15.09 -17.22 -21.49
C ASN A 293 -16.27 -16.24 -21.37
N SER A 294 -16.04 -14.95 -21.64
CA SER A 294 -17.04 -13.91 -21.43
C SER A 294 -18.36 -14.09 -22.19
N THR A 295 -18.34 -14.83 -23.30
CA THR A 295 -19.52 -15.10 -24.14
C THR A 295 -20.01 -16.54 -24.11
N ASP A 296 -19.24 -17.47 -23.54
CA ASP A 296 -19.59 -18.89 -23.47
C ASP A 296 -19.11 -19.49 -22.14
N LEU A 297 -20.02 -19.61 -21.17
CA LEU A 297 -19.67 -19.80 -19.76
C LEU A 297 -19.26 -21.23 -19.37
N ASP A 298 -19.41 -22.22 -20.26
CA ASP A 298 -18.91 -23.59 -20.07
C ASP A 298 -17.87 -24.03 -21.11
N ALA A 299 -17.30 -23.07 -21.85
CA ALA A 299 -16.36 -23.34 -22.95
C ALA A 299 -15.13 -24.18 -22.56
N TYR A 300 -14.69 -24.11 -21.30
CA TYR A 300 -13.48 -24.78 -20.82
C TYR A 300 -13.78 -25.94 -19.87
N HIS A 301 -14.84 -25.84 -19.07
CA HIS A 301 -15.21 -26.89 -18.12
C HIS A 301 -16.72 -26.89 -17.85
N ALA A 302 -17.35 -28.03 -18.11
CA ALA A 302 -18.75 -28.28 -17.80
C ALA A 302 -19.04 -28.15 -16.28
N PRO A 303 -20.30 -28.01 -15.85
CA PRO A 303 -20.62 -27.81 -14.44
C PRO A 303 -20.03 -28.88 -13.50
N TYR A 304 -19.42 -28.45 -12.40
CA TYR A 304 -18.86 -29.27 -11.32
C TYR A 304 -19.33 -28.77 -9.95
N ALA A 305 -19.29 -29.60 -8.90
CA ALA A 305 -19.77 -29.20 -7.58
C ALA A 305 -18.76 -28.30 -6.83
N TYR A 306 -19.28 -27.37 -6.01
CA TYR A 306 -18.48 -26.62 -5.05
C TYR A 306 -19.07 -26.71 -3.63
N ALA A 307 -18.23 -26.48 -2.63
CA ALA A 307 -18.57 -26.48 -1.21
C ALA A 307 -18.46 -25.07 -0.61
N LEU A 308 -19.39 -24.76 0.28
CA LEU A 308 -19.37 -23.57 1.13
C LEU A 308 -18.96 -23.95 2.56
N PRO A 309 -18.47 -22.98 3.35
CA PRO A 309 -18.10 -23.24 4.73
C PRO A 309 -19.30 -23.78 5.54
N PRO A 310 -19.07 -24.61 6.57
CA PRO A 310 -20.16 -25.20 7.35
C PRO A 310 -21.14 -24.15 7.90
N GLY A 311 -22.42 -24.28 7.54
CA GLY A 311 -23.49 -23.38 7.96
C GLY A 311 -23.78 -22.22 7.00
N TYR A 312 -23.04 -22.09 5.89
CA TYR A 312 -23.28 -21.10 4.85
C TYR A 312 -24.08 -21.68 3.68
N THR A 313 -24.91 -20.84 3.06
CA THR A 313 -25.68 -21.16 1.86
C THR A 313 -25.39 -20.15 0.76
N THR A 314 -25.71 -20.49 -0.49
CA THR A 314 -25.51 -19.60 -1.65
C THR A 314 -26.19 -18.25 -1.50
N SER A 315 -27.35 -18.22 -0.84
CA SER A 315 -28.08 -16.99 -0.51
C SER A 315 -27.36 -16.05 0.48
N MET A 316 -26.32 -16.53 1.16
CA MET A 316 -25.52 -15.70 2.09
C MET A 316 -24.33 -15.04 1.40
N ILE A 317 -23.98 -15.45 0.18
CA ILE A 317 -22.89 -14.85 -0.61
C ILE A 317 -23.31 -13.44 -0.97
N ALA A 318 -22.50 -12.48 -0.55
CA ALA A 318 -22.63 -11.06 -0.88
C ALA A 318 -21.71 -10.67 -2.04
N GLY A 319 -20.58 -11.34 -2.22
CA GLY A 319 -19.70 -11.18 -3.38
C GLY A 319 -18.59 -12.24 -3.41
N LEU A 320 -17.93 -12.40 -4.56
CA LEU A 320 -16.78 -13.27 -4.75
C LEU A 320 -15.65 -12.53 -5.47
N GLY A 321 -14.44 -13.05 -5.39
CA GLY A 321 -13.31 -12.55 -6.17
C GLY A 321 -12.19 -13.58 -6.28
N ILE A 322 -11.49 -13.60 -7.40
CA ILE A 322 -10.32 -14.45 -7.67
C ILE A 322 -9.08 -13.59 -7.60
N ALA A 323 -8.21 -13.86 -6.63
CA ALA A 323 -6.95 -13.14 -6.48
C ALA A 323 -6.01 -13.39 -7.66
N GLY A 324 -5.45 -12.31 -8.17
CA GLY A 324 -4.52 -12.34 -9.30
C GLY A 324 -3.13 -12.83 -8.93
N SER A 325 -2.79 -12.99 -7.65
CA SER A 325 -1.49 -13.52 -7.22
C SER A 325 -1.50 -15.02 -6.93
N SER A 326 -2.65 -15.57 -6.54
CA SER A 326 -2.74 -16.93 -5.97
C SER A 326 -3.84 -17.79 -6.59
N ASP A 327 -4.69 -17.22 -7.45
CA ASP A 327 -5.96 -17.81 -7.94
C ASP A 327 -6.89 -18.27 -6.80
N TRP A 328 -6.70 -17.78 -5.58
CA TRP A 328 -7.60 -18.05 -4.47
C TRP A 328 -8.93 -17.34 -4.66
N ILE A 329 -9.99 -18.04 -4.31
CA ILE A 329 -11.33 -17.47 -4.21
C ILE A 329 -11.46 -16.81 -2.86
N TYR A 330 -11.87 -15.55 -2.84
CA TYR A 330 -12.35 -14.86 -1.67
C TYR A 330 -13.87 -14.74 -1.76
N ALA A 331 -14.56 -15.09 -0.68
CA ALA A 331 -16.01 -14.98 -0.60
C ALA A 331 -16.40 -14.07 0.54
N TRP A 332 -17.22 -13.05 0.28
CA TRP A 332 -17.80 -12.17 1.29
C TRP A 332 -19.25 -12.54 1.54
N TYR A 333 -19.65 -12.57 2.80
CA TYR A 333 -20.96 -13.01 3.25
C TYR A 333 -21.76 -11.89 3.92
N THR A 334 -23.08 -11.97 3.79
CA THR A 334 -24.03 -10.99 4.34
C THR A 334 -24.00 -10.84 5.87
N ASP A 335 -23.35 -11.76 6.60
CA ASP A 335 -23.15 -11.69 8.06
C ASP A 335 -21.88 -10.91 8.47
N GLY A 336 -21.16 -10.34 7.51
CA GLY A 336 -19.93 -9.57 7.76
C GLY A 336 -18.68 -10.43 7.89
N LYS A 337 -18.71 -11.67 7.40
CA LYS A 337 -17.54 -12.55 7.32
C LYS A 337 -17.10 -12.81 5.89
N ALA A 338 -15.83 -13.11 5.71
CA ALA A 338 -15.25 -13.56 4.46
C ALA A 338 -14.52 -14.89 4.66
N SER A 339 -14.43 -15.73 3.64
CA SER A 339 -13.55 -16.91 3.64
C SER A 339 -12.65 -16.88 2.42
N SER A 340 -11.64 -17.75 2.39
CA SER A 340 -10.86 -17.96 1.17
C SER A 340 -10.57 -19.43 0.90
N GLY A 341 -10.41 -19.78 -0.37
CA GLY A 341 -10.19 -21.15 -0.78
C GLY A 341 -10.02 -21.29 -2.29
N THR A 342 -10.61 -22.34 -2.86
CA THR A 342 -10.53 -22.69 -4.28
C THR A 342 -11.90 -22.56 -4.94
N SER A 343 -11.95 -22.68 -6.27
CA SER A 343 -13.22 -22.63 -7.02
C SER A 343 -14.21 -23.73 -6.66
N ALA A 344 -13.74 -24.81 -6.02
CA ALA A 344 -14.56 -25.93 -5.55
C ALA A 344 -14.76 -25.96 -4.03
N ASP A 345 -14.03 -25.16 -3.24
CA ASP A 345 -14.04 -25.22 -1.78
C ASP A 345 -13.72 -23.85 -1.17
N PHE A 346 -14.74 -23.13 -0.68
CA PHE A 346 -14.63 -21.70 -0.34
C PHE A 346 -13.93 -21.41 0.99
N ASP A 347 -13.70 -22.40 1.85
CA ASP A 347 -12.85 -22.29 3.06
C ASP A 347 -11.64 -23.23 3.02
N GLY A 348 -11.31 -23.77 1.85
CA GLY A 348 -10.16 -24.66 1.66
C GLY A 348 -8.81 -24.02 1.99
N HIS A 349 -8.75 -22.69 2.11
CA HIS A 349 -7.57 -21.96 2.57
C HIS A 349 -7.78 -21.32 3.96
N SER A 350 -8.81 -20.49 4.10
CA SER A 350 -9.15 -19.81 5.36
C SER A 350 -10.63 -19.96 5.68
N ALA A 351 -10.92 -20.46 6.88
CA ALA A 351 -12.26 -20.45 7.45
C ALA A 351 -12.80 -19.02 7.62
N PRO A 352 -14.13 -18.83 7.77
CA PRO A 352 -14.73 -17.50 7.84
C PRO A 352 -14.14 -16.56 8.90
N TYR A 353 -13.61 -15.41 8.48
CA TYR A 353 -13.03 -14.32 9.28
C TYR A 353 -13.80 -13.01 9.06
N ALA A 354 -13.69 -12.02 9.95
CA ALA A 354 -14.46 -10.77 9.84
C ALA A 354 -13.90 -9.81 8.77
N TYR A 355 -14.77 -9.02 8.13
CA TYR A 355 -14.37 -7.92 7.22
C TYR A 355 -15.17 -6.63 7.45
N ASP A 356 -14.56 -5.48 7.16
CA ASP A 356 -15.17 -4.15 7.29
C ASP A 356 -15.80 -3.70 5.94
N THR A 357 -17.05 -3.18 6.01
CA THR A 357 -17.76 -2.57 4.86
C THR A 357 -17.72 -1.03 4.93
N PRO A 358 -17.79 -0.33 3.79
CA PRO A 358 -17.69 1.13 3.77
C PRO A 358 -18.80 1.79 4.58
N GLY A 359 -18.47 2.85 5.34
CA GLY A 359 -19.46 3.65 6.07
C GLY A 359 -20.01 3.04 7.36
N ASN A 360 -19.72 1.78 7.68
CA ASN A 360 -20.06 1.19 8.99
C ASN A 360 -18.96 1.51 10.01
N CYS A 361 -19.31 1.84 11.25
CA CYS A 361 -18.33 1.81 12.33
C CYS A 361 -17.98 0.34 12.63
N GLY A 362 -17.08 -0.22 11.82
CA GLY A 362 -16.56 -1.57 11.92
C GLY A 362 -15.72 -1.78 13.18
N LEU A 363 -15.01 -2.91 13.26
CA LEU A 363 -14.17 -3.22 14.42
C LEU A 363 -13.08 -2.17 14.63
N SER A 364 -12.42 -1.76 13.54
CA SER A 364 -11.39 -0.72 13.52
C SER A 364 -11.89 0.61 14.08
N ALA A 365 -13.08 1.06 13.65
CA ALA A 365 -13.73 2.25 14.18
C ALA A 365 -14.11 2.09 15.66
N ALA A 366 -14.61 0.93 16.09
CA ALA A 366 -14.90 0.67 17.50
C ALA A 366 -13.64 0.76 18.38
N ILE A 367 -12.51 0.22 17.90
CA ILE A 367 -11.20 0.35 18.58
C ILE A 367 -10.79 1.82 18.68
N HIS A 368 -10.94 2.60 17.60
CA HIS A 368 -10.64 4.04 17.57
C HIS A 368 -11.50 4.83 18.57
N GLU A 369 -12.81 4.62 18.57
CA GLU A 369 -13.73 5.32 19.46
C GLU A 369 -13.52 4.96 20.95
N ILE A 370 -13.11 3.72 21.23
CA ILE A 370 -12.63 3.34 22.56
C ILE A 370 -11.32 4.08 22.89
N GLY A 371 -10.40 4.24 21.94
CA GLY A 371 -9.19 5.05 22.07
C GLY A 371 -9.48 6.47 22.55
N HIS A 372 -10.49 7.11 21.97
CA HIS A 372 -10.99 8.38 22.48
C HIS A 372 -11.51 8.25 23.91
N ALA A 373 -12.40 7.30 24.19
CA ALA A 373 -13.00 7.14 25.52
C ALA A 373 -11.96 6.88 26.64
N VAL A 374 -10.86 6.21 26.34
CA VAL A 374 -9.77 5.97 27.30
C VAL A 374 -8.87 7.18 27.51
N GLY A 375 -8.92 8.17 26.61
CA GLY A 375 -8.27 9.48 26.78
C GLY A 375 -7.26 9.87 25.71
N LEU A 376 -7.28 9.23 24.53
CA LEU A 376 -6.42 9.58 23.41
C LEU A 376 -7.12 10.57 22.45
N GLN A 377 -6.37 11.53 21.95
CA GLN A 377 -6.71 12.30 20.76
C GLN A 377 -6.07 11.68 19.53
N HIS A 378 -6.38 12.25 18.37
CA HIS A 378 -5.79 11.84 17.11
C HIS A 378 -4.27 12.04 17.06
N GLU A 379 -3.58 11.10 16.41
CA GLU A 379 -2.12 11.08 16.29
C GLU A 379 -1.60 12.28 15.47
N GLN A 380 -2.33 12.68 14.40
CA GLN A 380 -1.96 13.87 13.62
C GLN A 380 -2.15 15.19 14.37
N SER A 381 -2.76 15.18 15.55
CA SER A 381 -2.92 16.37 16.40
C SER A 381 -1.78 16.52 17.40
N ARG A 382 -0.79 15.64 17.42
CA ARG A 382 0.41 15.78 18.26
C ARG A 382 1.14 17.11 18.03
N CYS A 383 1.86 17.57 19.04
CA CYS A 383 2.65 18.80 18.93
C CYS A 383 3.81 18.66 17.97
N ASP A 384 4.43 17.47 17.96
CA ASP A 384 5.55 17.11 17.12
C ASP A 384 5.14 16.66 15.70
N ARG A 385 3.83 16.60 15.38
CA ARG A 385 3.30 16.03 14.14
C ARG A 385 3.90 16.62 12.87
N ASP A 386 4.25 17.90 12.89
CA ASP A 386 4.86 18.56 11.72
C ASP A 386 6.28 18.02 11.42
N SER A 387 6.86 17.17 12.27
CA SER A 387 8.10 16.44 11.96
C SER A 387 7.84 15.15 11.18
N PHE A 388 6.61 14.63 11.23
CA PHE A 388 6.24 13.29 10.77
C PHE A 388 5.14 13.27 9.72
N VAL A 389 4.32 14.32 9.59
CA VAL A 389 3.29 14.46 8.56
C VAL A 389 3.21 15.89 8.05
N ARG A 390 2.69 16.08 6.83
CA ARG A 390 2.33 17.37 6.24
C ARG A 390 0.82 17.46 6.09
N ILE A 391 0.25 18.58 6.53
CA ILE A 391 -1.17 18.89 6.31
C ILE A 391 -1.32 19.80 5.10
N PHE A 392 -2.20 19.43 4.17
CA PHE A 392 -2.54 20.22 2.98
C PHE A 392 -3.86 20.95 3.21
N SER A 393 -3.78 22.11 3.85
CA SER A 393 -4.96 22.91 4.22
C SER A 393 -5.87 23.23 3.04
N ASP A 394 -5.30 23.44 1.85
CA ASP A 394 -6.03 23.76 0.64
C ASP A 394 -6.94 22.61 0.18
N ASN A 395 -6.66 21.37 0.56
CA ASN A 395 -7.48 20.21 0.20
C ASN A 395 -8.60 19.94 1.23
N ILE A 396 -8.62 20.61 2.39
CA ILE A 396 -9.59 20.37 3.45
C ILE A 396 -10.94 21.02 3.11
N LYS A 397 -12.04 20.31 3.38
CA LYS A 397 -13.42 20.83 3.30
C LYS A 397 -13.57 22.10 4.15
N PRO A 398 -14.16 23.18 3.61
CA PRO A 398 -14.42 24.39 4.39
C PRO A 398 -15.17 24.10 5.70
N GLY A 399 -14.66 24.61 6.82
CA GLY A 399 -15.21 24.40 8.16
C GLY A 399 -14.77 23.10 8.84
N LYS A 400 -13.83 22.34 8.24
CA LYS A 400 -13.24 21.11 8.82
C LYS A 400 -11.76 21.26 9.17
N GLU A 401 -11.19 22.44 8.99
CA GLU A 401 -9.78 22.76 9.27
C GLU A 401 -9.43 22.49 10.74
N GLY A 402 -10.34 22.78 11.67
CA GLY A 402 -10.13 22.54 13.10
C GLY A 402 -9.91 21.07 13.50
N ASN A 403 -10.26 20.09 12.65
CA ASN A 403 -9.96 18.68 12.91
C ASN A 403 -8.46 18.36 12.74
N PHE A 404 -7.68 19.29 12.20
CA PHE A 404 -6.24 19.17 11.97
C PHE A 404 -5.43 20.08 12.89
N ASP A 405 -6.10 20.73 13.86
CA ASP A 405 -5.43 21.55 14.85
C ASP A 405 -4.53 20.69 15.73
N LYS A 406 -3.37 21.23 16.09
CA LYS A 406 -2.45 20.61 17.04
C LYS A 406 -2.99 20.81 18.45
N ILE A 407 -2.95 19.76 19.26
CA ILE A 407 -3.39 19.75 20.64
C ILE A 407 -2.14 19.79 21.52
N CYS A 408 -1.80 21.01 21.95
CA CYS A 408 -0.58 21.28 22.72
C CYS A 408 -0.86 21.94 24.06
N GLY A 409 0.00 21.66 25.05
CA GLY A 409 0.04 22.35 26.33
C GLY A 409 -0.06 21.41 27.53
N ALA A 410 -0.03 21.99 28.74
CA ALA A 410 0.11 21.27 30.02
C ALA A 410 -1.02 20.28 30.38
N SER A 411 -2.04 20.15 29.52
CA SER A 411 -3.17 19.22 29.71
C SER A 411 -3.06 17.96 28.83
N TRP A 412 -2.03 17.87 27.98
CA TRP A 412 -1.88 16.86 26.95
C TRP A 412 -0.41 16.42 26.82
N ASP A 413 -0.17 15.11 26.76
CA ASP A 413 1.15 14.52 26.55
C ASP A 413 1.16 13.68 25.27
N ASP A 414 2.21 13.82 24.49
CA ASP A 414 2.48 12.95 23.34
C ASP A 414 2.92 11.56 23.88
N ILE A 415 2.12 10.51 23.62
CA ILE A 415 2.39 9.16 24.13
C ILE A 415 3.27 8.41 23.12
N GLY A 416 4.48 8.05 23.53
CA GLY A 416 5.44 7.32 22.69
C GLY A 416 5.95 8.14 21.50
N GLY A 417 6.65 7.45 20.57
CA GLY A 417 7.06 8.04 19.29
C GLY A 417 5.87 8.21 18.35
N TYR A 418 5.96 9.15 17.40
CA TYR A 418 4.92 9.35 16.40
C TYR A 418 4.72 8.09 15.56
N ASN A 419 3.48 7.62 15.44
CA ASN A 419 3.13 6.40 14.73
C ASN A 419 2.11 6.66 13.61
N THR A 420 2.60 6.73 12.36
CA THR A 420 1.75 6.94 11.17
C THR A 420 0.77 5.80 10.89
N THR A 421 0.91 4.65 11.54
CA THR A 421 -0.04 3.53 11.46
C THR A 421 -0.86 3.37 12.74
N SER A 422 -0.83 4.36 13.65
CA SER A 422 -1.69 4.36 14.83
C SER A 422 -3.15 4.27 14.43
N ILE A 423 -3.95 3.51 15.19
CA ILE A 423 -5.41 3.50 15.04
C ILE A 423 -6.00 4.91 15.23
N MET A 424 -5.30 5.81 15.93
CA MET A 424 -5.71 7.20 16.16
C MET A 424 -5.24 8.17 15.06
N GLN A 425 -4.53 7.70 14.03
CA GLN A 425 -4.05 8.53 12.91
C GLN A 425 -5.15 8.67 11.84
N TYR A 426 -5.41 9.91 11.40
CA TYR A 426 -6.25 10.14 10.23
C TYR A 426 -5.62 9.58 8.95
N ARG A 427 -6.48 9.02 8.09
CA ARG A 427 -6.17 8.63 6.72
C ARG A 427 -5.79 9.84 5.86
N SER A 428 -5.06 9.60 4.78
CA SER A 428 -4.50 10.64 3.91
C SER A 428 -5.55 11.56 3.26
N HIS A 429 -6.77 11.08 3.01
CA HIS A 429 -7.84 11.84 2.34
C HIS A 429 -8.95 12.32 3.30
N SER A 430 -8.76 12.18 4.62
CA SER A 430 -9.75 12.59 5.62
C SER A 430 -10.20 14.04 5.39
N PHE A 431 -11.51 14.28 5.35
CA PHE A 431 -12.10 15.61 5.11
C PHE A 431 -11.65 16.31 3.80
N SER A 432 -11.22 15.56 2.78
CA SER A 432 -10.84 16.14 1.48
C SER A 432 -12.04 16.72 0.71
N LYS A 433 -11.86 17.89 0.10
CA LYS A 433 -12.88 18.57 -0.73
C LYS A 433 -12.80 18.20 -2.22
N ASN A 434 -11.67 17.66 -2.66
CA ASN A 434 -11.31 17.48 -4.07
C ASN A 434 -10.77 16.07 -4.38
N GLY A 435 -10.83 15.14 -3.42
CA GLY A 435 -10.26 13.80 -3.55
C GLY A 435 -8.73 13.77 -3.38
N SER A 436 -8.06 14.91 -3.31
CA SER A 436 -6.61 14.98 -3.05
C SER A 436 -6.29 14.81 -1.56
N PRO A 437 -5.09 14.35 -1.19
CA PRO A 437 -4.72 14.13 0.22
C PRO A 437 -4.77 15.41 1.06
N THR A 438 -5.30 15.32 2.28
CA THR A 438 -5.21 16.35 3.33
C THR A 438 -4.05 16.10 4.29
N ILE A 439 -3.55 14.86 4.38
CA ILE A 439 -2.39 14.46 5.21
C ILE A 439 -1.47 13.54 4.40
N LEU A 440 -0.17 13.76 4.44
CA LEU A 440 0.83 12.78 3.98
C LEU A 440 1.93 12.60 5.02
N ALA A 441 2.42 11.38 5.19
CA ALA A 441 3.58 11.10 6.02
C ALA A 441 4.83 11.79 5.46
N LYS A 442 5.62 12.39 6.34
CA LYS A 442 6.99 12.81 6.10
C LYS A 442 7.87 11.59 6.35
N THR A 443 8.76 11.28 5.43
CA THR A 443 9.84 10.33 5.69
C THR A 443 10.68 10.81 6.91
N PRO A 444 11.36 9.92 7.66
CA PRO A 444 12.19 10.34 8.79
C PRO A 444 13.31 11.30 8.35
N ALA A 445 13.42 12.46 9.01
CA ALA A 445 14.43 13.48 8.68
C ALA A 445 15.82 13.06 9.19
N GLY A 446 16.85 13.13 8.33
CA GLY A 446 18.24 13.21 8.78
C GLY A 446 19.22 12.13 8.35
N GLN A 447 18.88 11.20 7.44
CA GLN A 447 19.90 10.36 6.81
C GLN A 447 20.37 10.99 5.48
N PRO A 448 21.68 11.18 5.24
CA PRO A 448 22.18 11.56 3.92
C PRO A 448 21.79 10.47 2.92
N VAL A 449 21.28 10.86 1.74
CA VAL A 449 21.09 9.91 0.64
C VAL A 449 22.48 9.42 0.26
N SER A 450 22.78 8.18 0.60
CA SER A 450 23.97 7.55 0.07
C SER A 450 23.79 7.42 -1.44
N SER A 451 24.85 7.62 -2.21
CA SER A 451 24.84 7.34 -3.66
C SER A 451 24.46 5.89 -4.00
N ALA A 452 24.37 5.01 -2.99
CA ALA A 452 23.90 3.64 -3.14
C ALA A 452 22.36 3.51 -3.14
N SER A 453 21.61 4.59 -2.90
CA SER A 453 20.14 4.54 -2.72
C SER A 453 19.32 4.89 -3.97
N VAL A 454 19.90 5.57 -4.96
CA VAL A 454 19.24 5.88 -6.24
C VAL A 454 19.74 4.87 -7.27
N VAL A 455 18.79 4.24 -7.96
CA VAL A 455 19.05 3.30 -9.05
C VAL A 455 19.27 4.07 -10.35
N ASP A 456 18.33 4.94 -10.72
CA ASP A 456 18.48 5.86 -11.84
C ASP A 456 17.46 7.01 -11.76
N MET A 457 17.59 7.99 -12.66
CA MET A 457 16.68 9.12 -12.80
C MET A 457 16.44 9.43 -14.28
N ALA A 458 15.21 9.79 -14.64
CA ALA A 458 14.87 10.20 -16.01
C ALA A 458 13.77 11.27 -16.01
N ILE A 459 13.71 12.08 -17.06
CA ILE A 459 12.71 13.13 -17.22
C ILE A 459 11.62 12.67 -18.21
N ALA A 460 10.35 12.83 -17.87
CA ALA A 460 9.23 12.53 -18.77
C ALA A 460 8.86 13.74 -19.66
N SER A 461 7.96 13.57 -20.63
CA SER A 461 7.58 14.66 -21.54
C SER A 461 6.80 15.82 -20.90
N ASN A 462 6.31 15.62 -19.67
CA ASN A 462 5.73 16.67 -18.82
C ASN A 462 6.78 17.34 -17.91
N ASP A 463 8.07 17.08 -18.18
CA ASP A 463 9.24 17.54 -17.43
C ASP A 463 9.29 17.11 -15.95
N TRP A 464 8.47 16.12 -15.57
CA TRP A 464 8.60 15.50 -14.25
C TRP A 464 9.83 14.60 -14.25
N ILE A 465 10.62 14.72 -13.19
CA ILE A 465 11.79 13.88 -12.94
C ILE A 465 11.36 12.69 -12.13
N TYR A 466 11.43 11.52 -12.74
CA TYR A 466 11.25 10.25 -12.08
C TYR A 466 12.58 9.81 -11.48
N THR A 467 12.54 9.39 -10.22
CA THR A 467 13.70 8.87 -9.48
C THR A 467 13.35 7.47 -8.98
N TRP A 468 14.12 6.46 -9.38
CA TRP A 468 13.96 5.09 -8.90
C TRP A 468 14.98 4.82 -7.80
N TRP A 469 14.50 4.21 -6.72
CA TRP A 469 15.24 3.96 -5.50
C TRP A 469 15.58 2.47 -5.38
N ASN A 470 16.66 2.17 -4.68
CA ASN A 470 17.17 0.80 -4.51
C ASN A 470 16.33 -0.05 -3.54
N ASP A 471 15.34 0.56 -2.89
CA ASP A 471 14.38 -0.08 -2.00
C ASP A 471 13.09 -0.51 -2.73
N GLY A 472 13.07 -0.43 -4.06
CA GLY A 472 11.92 -0.83 -4.89
C GLY A 472 10.85 0.24 -5.05
N THR A 473 11.13 1.48 -4.63
CA THR A 473 10.20 2.60 -4.81
C THR A 473 10.65 3.61 -5.86
N ALA A 474 9.73 4.38 -6.42
CA ALA A 474 9.96 5.45 -7.37
C ALA A 474 9.21 6.72 -6.91
N THR A 475 9.73 7.90 -7.25
CA THR A 475 9.10 9.21 -6.99
C THR A 475 9.07 10.03 -8.26
N ALA A 476 8.25 11.09 -8.31
CA ALA A 476 8.32 12.09 -9.36
C ALA A 476 8.32 13.52 -8.81
N GLY A 477 9.13 14.40 -9.40
CA GLY A 477 9.25 15.77 -8.93
C GLY A 477 9.79 16.74 -9.96
N ALA A 478 10.24 17.89 -9.49
CA ALA A 478 10.85 18.95 -10.29
C ALA A 478 12.37 18.97 -10.11
N SER A 479 13.07 19.73 -10.96
CA SER A 479 14.54 19.78 -11.02
C SER A 479 15.21 20.25 -9.74
N ASN A 480 14.44 20.92 -8.89
CA ASN A 480 14.83 21.42 -7.58
C ASN A 480 14.07 20.77 -6.41
N ASP A 481 13.13 19.84 -6.66
CA ASP A 481 12.35 19.10 -5.66
C ASP A 481 11.89 17.73 -6.23
N LEU A 482 12.71 16.69 -6.08
CA LEU A 482 12.52 15.36 -6.70
C LEU A 482 11.27 14.57 -6.26
N GLU A 483 10.53 15.06 -5.27
CA GLU A 483 9.29 14.44 -4.78
C GLU A 483 8.08 15.37 -4.91
N ARG A 484 8.23 16.52 -5.59
CA ARG A 484 7.20 17.57 -5.66
C ARG A 484 5.86 17.11 -6.24
N HIS A 485 5.87 16.14 -7.15
CA HIS A 485 4.71 15.77 -7.95
C HIS A 485 4.10 14.43 -7.50
N LEU A 486 4.91 13.43 -7.23
CA LEU A 486 4.50 12.12 -6.73
C LEU A 486 5.43 11.69 -5.58
N SER A 487 4.82 11.33 -4.45
CA SER A 487 5.50 10.63 -3.35
C SER A 487 5.93 9.23 -3.76
N ARG A 488 6.73 8.55 -2.91
CA ARG A 488 7.20 7.19 -3.19
C ARG A 488 6.04 6.23 -3.47
N TYR A 489 6.13 5.52 -4.59
CA TYR A 489 5.26 4.43 -5.01
C TYR A 489 6.13 3.24 -5.46
N GLU A 490 5.63 2.01 -5.41
CA GLU A 490 6.43 0.83 -5.77
C GLU A 490 6.58 0.69 -7.29
N TYR A 491 7.70 0.11 -7.73
CA TYR A 491 7.90 -0.29 -9.13
C TYR A 491 8.31 -1.77 -9.24
N GLU A 492 7.83 -2.41 -10.28
CA GLU A 492 8.05 -3.83 -10.56
C GLU A 492 9.00 -4.03 -11.74
N LEU A 493 9.84 -5.06 -11.64
CA LEU A 493 10.73 -5.51 -12.70
C LEU A 493 10.14 -6.74 -13.42
N PRO A 494 10.55 -7.00 -14.67
CA PRO A 494 10.12 -8.19 -15.38
C PRO A 494 10.52 -9.46 -14.62
N PRO A 495 9.76 -10.58 -14.75
CA PRO A 495 10.05 -11.81 -14.02
C PRO A 495 11.50 -12.28 -14.20
N GLY A 496 12.19 -12.53 -13.09
CA GLY A 496 13.58 -12.99 -13.06
C GLY A 496 14.63 -11.88 -13.05
N TYR A 497 14.24 -10.60 -13.05
CA TYR A 497 15.14 -9.47 -12.84
C TYR A 497 15.02 -8.90 -11.43
N SER A 498 16.15 -8.46 -10.88
CA SER A 498 16.25 -7.72 -9.64
C SER A 498 16.71 -6.29 -9.90
N ILE A 499 16.51 -5.39 -8.94
CA ILE A 499 17.02 -4.00 -9.01
C ILE A 499 18.52 -3.97 -9.34
N SER A 500 19.29 -4.94 -8.83
CA SER A 500 20.73 -5.03 -9.06
C SER A 500 21.12 -5.35 -10.50
N ASP A 501 20.18 -5.82 -11.33
CA ASP A 501 20.37 -6.15 -12.74
C ASP A 501 20.21 -4.93 -13.66
N ILE A 502 19.70 -3.80 -13.15
CA ILE A 502 19.51 -2.58 -13.93
C ILE A 502 20.87 -1.96 -14.28
N ALA A 503 21.04 -1.62 -15.56
CA ALA A 503 22.16 -0.89 -16.12
C ALA A 503 21.81 0.57 -16.45
N GLY A 504 20.53 0.87 -16.72
CA GLY A 504 20.03 2.24 -16.87
C GLY A 504 18.54 2.30 -17.19
N ILE A 505 17.92 3.45 -16.96
CA ILE A 505 16.49 3.72 -17.15
C ILE A 505 16.31 5.03 -17.90
N GLY A 506 15.50 5.03 -18.96
CA GLY A 506 15.18 6.23 -19.74
C GLY A 506 13.69 6.32 -20.04
N ILE A 507 13.17 7.54 -20.20
CA ILE A 507 11.76 7.77 -20.56
C ILE A 507 11.71 8.33 -21.98
N ALA A 508 10.96 7.69 -22.88
CA ALA A 508 10.77 8.19 -24.23
C ALA A 508 9.78 9.36 -24.22
N LYS A 509 10.18 10.50 -24.79
CA LYS A 509 9.38 11.74 -24.74
C LYS A 509 8.21 11.68 -25.71
N SER A 510 8.30 10.86 -26.75
CA SER A 510 7.26 10.68 -27.77
C SER A 510 6.00 9.98 -27.24
N ASN A 511 6.13 9.10 -26.25
CA ASN A 511 5.03 8.26 -25.75
C ASN A 511 5.02 8.05 -24.22
N ASN A 512 5.98 8.61 -23.48
CA ASN A 512 6.18 8.41 -22.04
C ASN A 512 6.40 6.95 -21.61
N HIS A 513 6.81 6.08 -22.54
CA HIS A 513 7.22 4.73 -22.18
C HIS A 513 8.56 4.78 -21.46
N VAL A 514 8.65 4.05 -20.35
CA VAL A 514 9.89 3.79 -19.64
C VAL A 514 10.61 2.64 -20.32
N TYR A 515 11.91 2.79 -20.55
CA TYR A 515 12.79 1.75 -21.06
C TYR A 515 13.85 1.45 -20.02
N VAL A 516 14.09 0.17 -19.76
CA VAL A 516 15.04 -0.28 -18.74
C VAL A 516 16.01 -1.25 -19.37
N TRP A 517 17.30 -0.91 -19.34
CA TRP A 517 18.38 -1.74 -19.84
C TRP A 517 18.99 -2.53 -18.68
N TYR A 518 19.26 -3.80 -18.92
CA TYR A 518 19.77 -4.75 -17.94
C TYR A 518 21.20 -5.19 -18.25
N LYS A 519 21.90 -5.67 -17.22
CA LYS A 519 23.31 -6.08 -17.27
C LYS A 519 23.57 -7.35 -18.08
N ASP A 520 22.54 -8.13 -18.36
CA ASP A 520 22.59 -9.32 -19.20
C ASP A 520 22.45 -9.03 -20.70
N GLY A 521 22.31 -7.75 -21.09
CA GLY A 521 22.15 -7.34 -22.48
C GLY A 521 20.69 -7.32 -22.96
N LYS A 522 19.73 -7.29 -22.04
CA LYS A 522 18.30 -7.13 -22.34
C LYS A 522 17.77 -5.74 -22.03
N VAL A 523 16.71 -5.34 -22.73
CA VAL A 523 15.96 -4.11 -22.49
C VAL A 523 14.47 -4.41 -22.52
N SER A 524 13.70 -3.84 -21.60
CA SER A 524 12.23 -3.90 -21.58
C SER A 524 11.62 -2.52 -21.76
N SER A 525 10.30 -2.46 -21.94
CA SER A 525 9.57 -1.20 -21.95
C SER A 525 8.24 -1.31 -21.20
N GLY A 526 7.90 -0.27 -20.44
CA GLY A 526 6.72 -0.25 -19.61
C GLY A 526 6.39 1.15 -19.09
N THR A 527 5.78 1.20 -17.92
CA THR A 527 5.46 2.42 -17.17
C THR A 527 6.53 2.70 -16.10
N SER A 528 6.38 3.78 -15.35
CA SER A 528 7.28 4.10 -14.24
C SER A 528 7.07 3.21 -13.00
N ALA A 529 6.02 2.39 -12.98
CA ALA A 529 5.70 1.43 -11.91
C ALA A 529 5.77 -0.04 -12.35
N ASP A 530 5.86 -0.32 -13.65
CA ASP A 530 5.89 -1.68 -14.21
C ASP A 530 6.77 -1.64 -15.46
N PHE A 531 7.95 -2.26 -15.41
CA PHE A 531 8.99 -2.14 -16.43
C PHE A 531 8.82 -3.01 -17.69
N ASP A 532 7.83 -3.90 -17.76
CA ASP A 532 7.49 -4.67 -18.97
C ASP A 532 6.03 -4.57 -19.42
N ALA A 533 5.24 -3.66 -18.82
CA ALA A 533 3.86 -3.36 -19.21
C ALA A 533 3.61 -3.20 -20.74
N TYR A 534 4.62 -2.79 -21.52
CA TYR A 534 4.48 -2.58 -22.97
C TYR A 534 5.29 -3.56 -23.81
N LEU A 535 6.53 -3.88 -23.43
CA LEU A 535 7.42 -4.80 -24.13
C LEU A 535 8.23 -5.61 -23.11
N ALA A 536 8.05 -6.93 -23.14
CA ALA A 536 8.90 -7.88 -22.44
C ALA A 536 10.38 -7.77 -22.86
N PRO A 537 11.34 -8.25 -22.03
CA PRO A 537 12.76 -8.12 -22.30
C PRO A 537 13.22 -8.65 -23.68
N TYR A 538 13.88 -7.80 -24.47
CA TYR A 538 14.50 -8.12 -25.76
C TYR A 538 15.98 -7.69 -25.81
N SER A 539 16.76 -8.21 -26.76
CA SER A 539 18.22 -7.96 -26.78
C SER A 539 18.58 -6.54 -27.26
N TYR A 540 19.59 -5.95 -26.63
CA TYR A 540 20.26 -4.74 -27.14
C TYR A 540 21.76 -4.98 -27.37
N THR A 541 22.39 -4.04 -28.08
CA THR A 541 23.82 -4.05 -28.38
C THR A 541 24.48 -2.73 -27.97
N LEU A 542 25.76 -2.82 -27.59
CA LEU A 542 26.61 -1.71 -27.21
C LEU A 542 27.73 -1.51 -28.24
N PRO A 543 28.32 -0.30 -28.32
CA PRO A 543 29.50 -0.06 -29.11
C PRO A 543 30.62 -1.06 -28.79
N SER A 544 31.40 -1.41 -29.81
CA SER A 544 32.48 -2.40 -29.68
C SER A 544 33.45 -2.03 -28.54
N GLY A 545 33.64 -2.96 -27.60
CA GLY A 545 34.53 -2.80 -26.45
C GLY A 545 33.86 -2.25 -25.20
N TYR A 546 32.55 -2.01 -25.22
CA TYR A 546 31.75 -1.64 -24.05
C TYR A 546 30.89 -2.80 -23.58
N THR A 547 30.64 -2.83 -22.28
CA THR A 547 29.76 -3.77 -21.59
C THR A 547 28.69 -3.00 -20.82
N PRO A 548 27.58 -3.64 -20.40
CA PRO A 548 26.56 -2.97 -19.61
C PRO A 548 27.09 -2.38 -18.29
N ALA A 549 28.17 -2.94 -17.73
CA ALA A 549 28.82 -2.42 -16.53
C ALA A 549 29.55 -1.08 -16.74
N ASP A 550 29.81 -0.69 -17.99
CA ASP A 550 30.46 0.59 -18.30
C ASP A 550 29.45 1.75 -18.33
N ILE A 551 28.14 1.46 -18.35
CA ILE A 551 27.07 2.45 -18.38
C ILE A 551 26.97 3.16 -17.02
N ILE A 552 26.87 4.48 -17.03
CA ILE A 552 26.63 5.30 -15.83
C ILE A 552 25.25 5.97 -15.82
N ALA A 553 24.63 6.11 -17.00
CA ALA A 553 23.32 6.71 -17.18
C ALA A 553 22.85 6.47 -18.63
N VAL A 554 21.54 6.42 -18.81
CA VAL A 554 20.86 6.34 -20.11
C VAL A 554 19.65 7.27 -20.07
N ASP A 555 19.38 8.01 -21.14
CA ASP A 555 18.05 8.61 -21.31
C ASP A 555 17.72 8.81 -22.80
N ILE A 556 16.45 9.05 -23.09
CA ILE A 556 15.91 9.18 -24.45
C ILE A 556 15.55 10.65 -24.68
N ALA A 557 16.10 11.27 -25.73
CA ALA A 557 15.82 12.66 -26.08
C ALA A 557 14.47 12.81 -26.83
N SER A 558 14.03 14.05 -27.10
CA SER A 558 12.74 14.32 -27.76
C SER A 558 12.62 13.73 -29.18
N ASN A 559 13.77 13.44 -29.80
CA ASN A 559 13.87 12.81 -31.11
C ASN A 559 13.90 11.27 -31.09
N ASP A 560 13.59 10.65 -29.95
CA ASP A 560 13.64 9.21 -29.69
C ASP A 560 15.03 8.57 -29.83
N HIS A 561 16.09 9.39 -29.88
CA HIS A 561 17.44 8.87 -29.79
C HIS A 561 17.76 8.53 -28.34
N VAL A 562 18.23 7.30 -28.13
CA VAL A 562 18.78 6.87 -26.84
C VAL A 562 20.20 7.41 -26.75
N TYR A 563 20.52 8.10 -25.66
CA TYR A 563 21.89 8.50 -25.34
C TYR A 563 22.36 7.71 -24.13
N VAL A 564 23.62 7.26 -24.19
CA VAL A 564 24.25 6.45 -23.15
C VAL A 564 25.55 7.12 -22.78
N TRP A 565 25.79 7.30 -21.49
CA TRP A 565 27.06 7.80 -20.96
C TRP A 565 27.82 6.67 -20.28
N TYR A 566 29.15 6.69 -20.44
CA TYR A 566 30.05 5.64 -19.95
C TYR A 566 31.06 6.18 -18.94
N ALA A 567 31.50 5.30 -18.04
CA ALA A 567 32.42 5.63 -16.95
C ALA A 567 33.78 6.18 -17.41
N ASN A 568 34.18 5.88 -18.66
CA ASN A 568 35.43 6.34 -19.27
C ASN A 568 35.35 7.77 -19.87
N GLY A 569 34.25 8.50 -19.68
CA GLY A 569 34.05 9.84 -20.21
C GLY A 569 33.62 9.89 -21.67
N LYS A 570 33.11 8.78 -22.19
CA LYS A 570 32.48 8.71 -23.52
C LYS A 570 30.97 8.64 -23.44
N ALA A 571 30.30 9.05 -24.50
CA ALA A 571 28.87 8.88 -24.71
C ALA A 571 28.60 8.38 -26.13
N SER A 572 27.51 7.66 -26.36
CA SER A 572 27.05 7.26 -27.69
C SER A 572 25.57 7.56 -27.86
N SER A 573 25.05 7.41 -29.08
CA SER A 573 23.62 7.54 -29.33
C SER A 573 23.11 6.53 -30.35
N GLY A 574 21.91 6.02 -30.13
CA GLY A 574 21.32 4.98 -30.96
C GLY A 574 19.83 4.77 -30.69
N THR A 575 19.36 3.54 -30.89
CA THR A 575 18.01 3.07 -30.55
C THR A 575 18.02 2.20 -29.31
N SER A 576 16.85 1.86 -28.76
CA SER A 576 16.77 0.96 -27.60
C SER A 576 17.49 -0.38 -27.76
N ALA A 577 17.54 -0.93 -28.98
CA ALA A 577 18.22 -2.19 -29.30
C ALA A 577 19.69 -2.04 -29.77
N ASP A 578 20.16 -0.84 -30.07
CA ASP A 578 21.46 -0.60 -30.73
C ASP A 578 21.97 0.78 -30.32
N LEU A 579 22.82 0.82 -29.29
CA LEU A 579 23.14 2.01 -28.50
C LEU A 579 24.20 2.94 -29.12
N ASP A 580 24.75 2.59 -30.28
CA ASP A 580 25.65 3.45 -31.06
C ASP A 580 25.24 3.62 -32.54
N LYS A 581 24.03 3.16 -32.90
CA LYS A 581 23.47 3.24 -34.26
C LYS A 581 23.57 4.61 -34.92
N TYR A 582 23.35 5.68 -34.16
CA TYR A 582 23.28 7.05 -34.68
C TYR A 582 24.59 7.81 -34.51
N ILE A 583 25.24 7.65 -33.35
CA ILE A 583 26.48 8.35 -33.01
C ILE A 583 27.41 7.38 -32.29
N ALA A 584 28.56 7.10 -32.92
CA ALA A 584 29.66 6.35 -32.31
C ALA A 584 30.25 7.09 -31.09
N PRO A 585 30.96 6.40 -30.18
CA PRO A 585 31.45 7.00 -28.94
C PRO A 585 32.21 8.34 -29.10
N TYR A 586 31.71 9.39 -28.47
CA TYR A 586 32.30 10.74 -28.43
C TYR A 586 32.57 11.19 -26.98
N SER A 587 33.42 12.20 -26.78
CA SER A 587 33.75 12.67 -25.42
C SER A 587 32.68 13.61 -24.86
N PHE A 588 32.42 13.52 -23.55
CA PHE A 588 31.60 14.51 -22.83
C PHE A 588 32.35 15.13 -21.64
N THR A 589 31.88 16.28 -21.19
CA THR A 589 32.36 16.96 -19.97
C THR A 589 31.25 17.10 -18.94
N VAL A 590 31.56 16.77 -17.69
CA VAL A 590 30.70 17.04 -16.52
C VAL A 590 30.87 18.49 -16.08
N ALA A 591 29.97 18.98 -15.22
CA ALA A 591 30.05 20.33 -14.71
C ALA A 591 31.40 20.63 -14.04
N THR A 592 31.89 21.86 -14.23
CA THR A 592 33.15 22.32 -13.64
C THR A 592 33.23 22.03 -12.14
N GLY A 593 34.27 21.30 -11.71
CA GLY A 593 34.48 20.90 -10.32
C GLY A 593 33.80 19.59 -9.90
N ARG A 594 33.18 18.87 -10.85
CA ARG A 594 32.60 17.53 -10.65
C ARG A 594 33.43 16.44 -11.33
N THR A 595 33.16 15.20 -10.94
CA THR A 595 33.73 13.99 -11.54
C THR A 595 32.60 13.05 -11.97
N ILE A 596 32.89 12.14 -12.90
CA ILE A 596 31.90 11.18 -13.42
C ILE A 596 31.29 10.33 -12.30
N GLY A 597 32.11 9.86 -11.34
CA GLY A 597 31.63 9.07 -10.21
C GLY A 597 30.76 9.84 -9.20
N GLN A 598 30.54 11.13 -9.41
CA GLN A 598 29.60 11.93 -8.61
C GLN A 598 28.24 12.11 -9.30
N ILE A 599 28.06 11.59 -10.51
CA ILE A 599 26.75 11.62 -11.19
C ILE A 599 25.80 10.68 -10.45
N LEU A 600 24.61 11.21 -10.15
CA LEU A 600 23.50 10.48 -9.52
C LEU A 600 22.48 10.01 -10.57
N GLY A 601 22.29 10.80 -11.62
CA GLY A 601 21.36 10.53 -12.71
C GLY A 601 21.44 11.62 -13.78
N ILE A 602 20.92 11.33 -14.97
CA ILE A 602 20.92 12.22 -16.13
C ILE A 602 19.58 12.12 -16.84
N GLY A 603 19.00 13.24 -17.27
CA GLY A 603 17.77 13.22 -18.07
C GLY A 603 17.66 14.36 -19.07
N PHE A 604 16.94 14.13 -20.16
CA PHE A 604 16.55 15.15 -21.13
C PHE A 604 15.16 15.70 -20.82
N ALA A 605 15.05 17.01 -20.64
CA ALA A 605 13.77 17.69 -20.62
C ALA A 605 13.14 17.75 -22.03
N ALA A 606 11.86 18.11 -22.11
CA ALA A 606 11.11 18.24 -23.35
C ALA A 606 11.72 19.25 -24.35
N ASN A 607 12.53 20.19 -23.85
CA ASN A 607 13.27 21.16 -24.64
C ASN A 607 14.69 20.68 -25.07
N ASP A 608 14.98 19.39 -24.89
CA ASP A 608 16.28 18.72 -25.12
C ASP A 608 17.44 19.28 -24.30
N TRP A 609 17.16 20.04 -23.24
CA TRP A 609 18.18 20.33 -22.24
C TRP A 609 18.46 19.08 -21.42
N LEU A 610 19.73 18.76 -21.30
CA LEU A 610 20.19 17.69 -20.44
C LEU A 610 20.39 18.21 -19.03
N TYR A 611 19.78 17.57 -18.05
CA TYR A 611 20.00 17.80 -16.64
C TYR A 611 20.83 16.66 -16.05
N ALA A 612 21.84 17.01 -15.25
CA ALA A 612 22.66 16.06 -14.53
C ALA A 612 22.60 16.37 -13.04
N TRP A 613 22.20 15.38 -12.22
CA TRP A 613 22.20 15.48 -10.77
C TRP A 613 23.47 14.87 -10.21
N TYR A 614 24.02 15.49 -9.17
CA TYR A 614 25.23 15.04 -8.51
C TYR A 614 24.97 14.65 -7.06
N THR A 615 25.73 13.68 -6.56
CA THR A 615 25.68 13.17 -5.17
C THR A 615 25.92 14.25 -4.11
N THR A 616 26.38 15.43 -4.52
CA THR A 616 26.58 16.59 -3.65
C THR A 616 25.34 17.47 -3.46
N GLY A 617 24.17 17.05 -3.93
CA GLY A 617 22.93 17.84 -3.82
C GLY A 617 22.88 19.05 -4.77
N GLN A 618 23.62 18.97 -5.88
CA GLN A 618 23.63 20.00 -6.93
C GLN A 618 23.30 19.38 -8.28
N ALA A 619 22.73 20.17 -9.17
CA ALA A 619 22.43 19.79 -10.54
C ALA A 619 23.05 20.81 -11.51
N SER A 620 23.25 20.40 -12.76
CA SER A 620 23.62 21.30 -13.86
C SER A 620 22.74 21.02 -15.07
N ALA A 621 22.60 22.00 -15.96
CA ALA A 621 21.89 21.84 -17.22
C ALA A 621 22.81 22.15 -18.41
N GLY A 622 22.71 21.36 -19.47
CA GLY A 622 23.61 21.43 -20.60
C GLY A 622 23.07 20.65 -21.79
N ASN A 623 23.97 19.95 -22.48
CA ASN A 623 23.66 19.07 -23.59
C ASN A 623 24.45 17.76 -23.43
N SER A 624 24.27 16.82 -24.37
CA SER A 624 24.85 15.47 -24.31
C SER A 624 26.39 15.42 -24.32
N ALA A 625 27.07 16.51 -24.70
CA ALA A 625 28.52 16.62 -24.71
C ALA A 625 29.08 17.55 -23.61
N ASN A 626 28.31 18.51 -23.12
CA ASN A 626 28.73 19.40 -22.04
C ASN A 626 27.58 19.70 -21.04
N PHE A 627 27.71 19.21 -19.81
CA PHE A 627 26.64 19.25 -18.79
C PHE A 627 26.43 20.61 -18.12
N ASP A 628 27.31 21.59 -18.34
CA ASP A 628 27.16 22.97 -17.85
C ASP A 628 26.91 24.01 -18.95
N ALA A 629 26.62 23.55 -20.18
CA ALA A 629 26.48 24.42 -21.35
C ALA A 629 25.33 25.44 -21.25
N HIS A 630 24.30 25.17 -20.43
CA HIS A 630 23.13 26.03 -20.28
C HIS A 630 23.05 26.65 -18.89
N LEU A 631 23.19 25.84 -17.85
CA LEU A 631 23.14 26.26 -16.45
C LEU A 631 24.24 25.54 -15.67
N ALA A 632 25.16 26.32 -15.10
CA ALA A 632 26.15 25.82 -14.16
C ALA A 632 25.49 25.31 -12.87
N LEU A 633 26.29 24.75 -11.96
CA LEU A 633 25.80 24.08 -10.75
C LEU A 633 24.81 24.94 -9.93
N TYR A 634 23.63 24.39 -9.67
CA TYR A 634 22.60 24.94 -8.80
C TYR A 634 22.13 23.88 -7.79
N PRO A 635 21.65 24.28 -6.59
CA PRO A 635 21.17 23.31 -5.60
C PRO A 635 19.83 22.70 -6.04
N PHE A 636 19.62 21.42 -5.75
CA PHE A 636 18.30 20.79 -5.83
C PHE A 636 17.97 20.13 -4.50
N ALA A 637 16.70 20.17 -4.11
CA ALA A 637 16.17 19.29 -3.09
C ALA A 637 15.75 17.98 -3.78
N GLY A 638 16.42 16.87 -3.50
CA GLY A 638 15.65 15.72 -3.01
C GLY A 638 15.69 15.84 -1.49
N ARG A 639 15.35 14.83 -0.72
CA ARG A 639 15.93 14.76 0.63
C ARG A 639 17.44 14.47 0.64
N LEU A 640 18.22 15.15 -0.20
CA LEU A 640 19.65 15.41 -0.01
C LEU A 640 19.77 16.78 0.67
N GLY A 641 20.01 16.77 1.98
CA GLY A 641 20.03 17.98 2.79
C GLY A 641 21.02 19.04 2.29
N MET A 642 20.51 20.26 2.08
CA MET A 642 21.03 21.58 2.47
C MET A 642 20.14 22.61 1.73
N LEU A 643 19.37 23.44 2.42
CA LEU A 643 19.86 24.71 2.96
C LEU A 643 19.00 25.21 4.13
N ASN A 644 19.72 25.58 5.19
CA ASN A 644 19.37 26.66 6.10
C ASN A 644 19.17 27.95 5.27
N PRO A 645 18.07 28.71 5.40
CA PRO A 645 17.72 29.84 4.52
C PRO A 645 18.57 31.11 4.75
N SER A 646 19.87 30.97 5.03
CA SER A 646 20.77 32.11 5.31
C SER A 646 21.73 32.47 4.17
N SER A 647 21.68 31.82 3.00
CA SER A 647 22.51 32.21 1.84
C SER A 647 21.67 32.82 0.71
N GLY A 648 21.33 34.11 0.85
CA GLY A 648 21.44 35.13 -0.20
C GLY A 648 20.81 34.94 -1.59
N LEU A 649 19.96 33.95 -1.84
CA LEU A 649 19.24 33.83 -3.12
C LEU A 649 17.96 34.65 -3.06
N ASN A 650 17.86 35.65 -3.93
CA ASN A 650 16.67 36.49 -4.03
C ASN A 650 15.55 35.69 -4.72
N THR A 651 14.31 35.99 -4.34
CA THR A 651 13.07 35.40 -4.88
C THR A 651 12.92 35.51 -6.40
N GLY A 652 13.75 36.31 -7.08
CA GLY A 652 13.83 36.39 -8.54
C GLY A 652 14.58 35.22 -9.21
N ASP A 653 15.51 34.56 -8.51
CA ASP A 653 16.31 33.47 -9.08
C ASP A 653 15.58 32.11 -9.02
N VAL A 654 14.62 31.98 -8.09
CA VAL A 654 13.78 30.77 -7.93
C VAL A 654 12.71 30.69 -9.03
N ALA A 655 12.31 31.83 -9.61
CA ALA A 655 11.31 31.90 -10.68
C ALA A 655 11.82 31.43 -12.06
N ALA A 656 13.14 31.27 -12.24
CA ALA A 656 13.74 30.80 -13.49
C ALA A 656 13.89 29.27 -13.57
N ILE A 657 13.57 28.55 -12.49
CA ILE A 657 13.85 27.12 -12.30
C ILE A 657 12.56 26.27 -12.30
N ASP A 658 11.39 26.90 -12.36
CA ASP A 658 10.09 26.21 -12.33
C ASP A 658 9.73 25.56 -13.67
N ILE A 659 10.78 25.00 -14.31
CA ILE A 659 10.90 24.36 -15.62
C ILE A 659 10.48 25.38 -16.69
N MET A 660 11.30 25.78 -17.67
CA MET A 660 10.83 26.84 -18.58
C MET A 660 9.73 26.37 -19.56
N TYR A 661 8.62 25.77 -19.10
CA TYR A 661 7.29 26.43 -19.01
C TYR A 661 6.25 25.59 -18.25
#